data_AF-A0A2S8FV77-F1
#
_entry.id   AF-A0A2S8FV77-F1
#
_cell.length_a   1.000
_cell.length_b   1.000
_cell.length_c   1.000
_cell.angle_alpha   90.00
_cell.angle_beta   90.00
_cell.angle_gamma   90.00
#
_symmetry.space_group_name_H-M   'P 1'
#
loop_
_entity.id
_entity.type
_entity.pdbx_description
1 polymer ?
#
loop_
_entity_poly.entity_id
_entity_poly.type
_entity_poly.pdbx_seq_one_letter_code
_entity_poly.pdbx_strand_id
1 'polypeptide(L)'
;MAKNDMNNGMLRAALFTVILLGGCLSASTTVRAEEFPSDIWREIPVYHHGRVKPMDAYARQVVQKITEFNKSKPRFNLVDYYTEEELKQPEMKEALEIFPEGKERKFTPDQLIFEWTMRPEAWERVPFIYLGREDARKELGLPINSPKSVKLNFVSPYEVATSVKLREYVAAMVKRQKEQTDGKSLEENAMDAHIWRGLVFRYGVYREVSLDPRNPVVSTPPIPQVGSRERFFHQIFEASKVLDDGSERPLYSQLQTLQQIAGEHPLSLGATNLLRSYQELSEMAANSVLNARDVLDDTEAEPTLPSDPLTTAEFEPLVQQFREDAKAMEEVLEEQRDTVNNSTTLSDREYSNIKPMFQSMLVHVRQLEHIALEIQLALYENAQAGATSASTGMDRAGNHLQIVPALNPYALSKSRDPSDLSQPWLGLTTVLYGSDNLLRPYDMKWIKAVRNDWESVRQTFLADGAVKGPGLRESMQTLAAHLQNLGDANNGERKIVLEETLGPDEEDSGILAYTAYPPADSYRIATEVRYNTMDPFMYAWIFTFIATMGFALAFAVMRKPMFWTGVAFLLFGIVWSTYGFYMRVVVTGWAPVTNMYETVIFVPWVVCALGIVFLLLPIYDRGRLAAWRATAIPGTWEASDLSSAQLEMFSSTKLWMVFNAVSAVLRLPVTLFIGYALVGLPFYDGNRPIINFDSVNFGGSVFSMIQGLVISVILVGTTILTAWYLPRLVISAVLMPLFCLYDWFSVDKKLEDRFEKTYDRNYYGLAAAACGTFLLCVASIAPIVDTGSSRVLNTEFSPLQPVLRSNVWLTIHVLTIVASYGAGILAWGLGWLALGYYMFGKYRAPVVASTLNEGLAPKHAHGPQMSYRPPEECFTLGQHCYRAIQVAVLLLATGTILGGIWADVSWGRFWGWDPKEVWALVTLLIYVAILHARFAGWFNNFGLVVGTIIGFSAIVGSWYGVNFLLPLFKGGDAVGLHSYGSGGKGSEIMVMGFVAANWVGLGLVALRFQLSKLSVVDENDIEEVVIKTDLPDPKDTSNLADAT
;
A
#
# COMPACT_ATOMS: atom_id res chain seq x y z
N MET A 1 -16.21 7.66 60.67
CA MET A 1 -16.60 8.53 59.53
C MET A 1 -15.59 8.53 58.37
N ALA A 2 -14.29 8.32 58.58
CA ALA A 2 -13.28 8.36 57.48
C ALA A 2 -13.19 7.12 56.55
N LYS A 3 -14.04 6.10 56.72
CA LYS A 3 -14.00 4.86 55.89
C LYS A 3 -15.06 4.83 54.77
N ASN A 4 -16.04 5.74 54.81
CA ASN A 4 -17.11 5.81 53.80
C ASN A 4 -16.81 6.78 52.64
N ASP A 5 -15.89 7.74 52.80
CA ASP A 5 -15.55 8.69 51.72
C ASP A 5 -14.55 8.12 50.70
N MET A 6 -13.70 7.15 51.10
CA MET A 6 -12.72 6.54 50.20
C MET A 6 -13.35 5.58 49.19
N ASN A 7 -14.43 4.88 49.58
CA ASN A 7 -15.21 4.04 48.67
C ASN A 7 -16.02 4.86 47.65
N ASN A 8 -16.51 6.04 48.04
CA ASN A 8 -17.22 6.94 47.12
C ASN A 8 -16.28 7.61 46.10
N GLY A 9 -15.01 7.84 46.46
CA GLY A 9 -13.98 8.33 45.54
C GLY A 9 -13.56 7.29 44.49
N MET A 10 -13.33 6.03 44.90
CA MET A 10 -13.07 4.92 43.97
C MET A 10 -14.26 4.61 43.07
N LEU A 11 -15.49 4.65 43.61
CA LEU A 11 -16.70 4.44 42.80
C LEU A 11 -16.88 5.58 41.78
N ARG A 12 -16.61 6.84 42.16
CA ARG A 12 -16.68 7.99 41.25
C ARG A 12 -15.57 7.98 40.20
N ALA A 13 -14.36 7.56 40.52
CA ALA A 13 -13.27 7.40 39.55
C ALA A 13 -13.55 6.25 38.57
N ALA A 14 -14.03 5.10 39.06
CA ALA A 14 -14.47 3.99 38.22
C ALA A 14 -15.70 4.38 37.37
N LEU A 15 -16.65 5.15 37.91
CA LEU A 15 -17.78 5.69 37.16
C LEU A 15 -17.32 6.72 36.12
N PHE A 16 -16.29 7.54 36.40
CA PHE A 16 -15.73 8.49 35.43
C PHE A 16 -15.00 7.77 34.29
N THR A 17 -14.29 6.67 34.58
CA THR A 17 -13.65 5.81 33.57
C THR A 17 -14.69 5.02 32.77
N VAL A 18 -15.79 4.56 33.40
CA VAL A 18 -16.93 3.91 32.71
C VAL A 18 -17.79 4.91 31.95
N ILE A 19 -17.84 6.20 32.33
CA ILE A 19 -18.51 7.27 31.58
C ILE A 19 -17.63 7.75 30.41
N LEU A 20 -16.30 7.74 30.54
CA LEU A 20 -15.37 8.00 29.43
C LEU A 20 -15.30 6.83 28.42
N LEU A 21 -15.38 5.58 28.89
CA LEU A 21 -15.53 4.39 28.03
C LEU A 21 -16.97 4.24 27.50
N GLY A 22 -17.98 4.61 28.29
CA GLY A 22 -19.40 4.55 27.94
C GLY A 22 -19.85 5.67 27.01
N GLY A 23 -19.16 6.81 26.99
CA GLY A 23 -19.34 7.88 26.01
C GLY A 23 -18.92 7.50 24.59
N CYS A 24 -18.16 6.41 24.42
CA CYS A 24 -17.83 5.82 23.12
C CYS A 24 -18.76 4.66 22.71
N LEU A 25 -19.69 4.23 23.59
CA LEU A 25 -20.58 3.08 23.37
C LEU A 25 -22.06 3.46 23.30
N SER A 26 -22.41 4.75 23.21
CA SER A 26 -23.77 5.18 22.87
C SER A 26 -24.06 5.09 21.36
N ALA A 27 -23.82 3.92 20.78
CA ALA A 27 -24.58 3.50 19.61
C ALA A 27 -25.98 3.10 20.09
N SER A 28 -26.85 4.08 20.33
CA SER A 28 -28.28 3.81 20.42
C SER A 28 -29.10 4.95 19.80
N THR A 29 -29.55 4.65 18.59
CA THR A 29 -30.95 4.82 18.17
C THR A 29 -31.53 6.21 18.36
N THR A 30 -30.93 7.21 17.69
CA THR A 30 -31.78 8.19 17.03
C THR A 30 -32.08 7.59 15.65
N VAL A 31 -33.36 7.33 15.38
CA VAL A 31 -33.83 7.11 14.01
C VAL A 31 -33.52 8.42 13.29
N ARG A 32 -32.33 8.51 12.70
CA ARG A 32 -31.91 9.63 11.86
C ARG A 32 -32.85 9.63 10.66
N ALA A 33 -33.43 10.79 10.35
CA ALA A 33 -34.07 11.04 9.07
C ALA A 33 -33.21 10.40 7.97
N GLU A 34 -33.78 9.47 7.19
CA GLU A 34 -32.99 8.58 6.34
C GLU A 34 -32.10 9.43 5.41
N GLU A 35 -30.80 9.44 5.73
CA GLU A 35 -29.74 9.94 4.86
C GLU A 35 -29.71 9.01 3.62
N PHE A 36 -29.22 9.49 2.48
CA PHE A 36 -29.00 8.70 1.25
C PHE A 36 -28.61 7.25 1.59
N PRO A 37 -29.18 6.20 0.93
CA PRO A 37 -28.96 4.79 1.28
C PRO A 37 -27.54 4.32 0.89
N SER A 38 -26.54 4.96 1.50
CA SER A 38 -25.11 4.72 1.33
C SER A 38 -24.73 3.29 1.66
N ASP A 39 -25.45 2.64 2.59
CA ASP A 39 -25.22 1.26 2.98
C ASP A 39 -25.41 0.29 1.81
N ILE A 40 -26.46 0.50 0.99
CA ILE A 40 -26.71 -0.31 -0.21
C ILE A 40 -25.63 -0.03 -1.26
N TRP A 41 -25.35 1.24 -1.52
CA TRP A 41 -24.40 1.63 -2.56
C TRP A 41 -22.98 1.17 -2.23
N ARG A 42 -22.58 1.19 -0.94
CA ARG A 42 -21.26 0.76 -0.43
C ARG A 42 -20.90 -0.68 -0.77
N GLU A 43 -21.88 -1.57 -0.86
CA GLU A 43 -21.65 -3.00 -1.03
C GLU A 43 -21.48 -3.40 -2.50
N ILE A 44 -21.77 -2.51 -3.45
CA ILE A 44 -21.58 -2.77 -4.87
C ILE A 44 -20.08 -2.91 -5.18
N PRO A 45 -19.61 -4.08 -5.67
CA PRO A 45 -18.25 -4.28 -6.13
C PRO A 45 -17.97 -3.49 -7.41
N VAL A 46 -16.84 -2.81 -7.44
CA VAL A 46 -16.34 -2.07 -8.60
C VAL A 46 -14.89 -2.42 -8.83
N TYR A 47 -14.46 -2.48 -10.10
CA TYR A 47 -13.06 -2.65 -10.44
C TYR A 47 -12.42 -1.28 -10.69
N HIS A 48 -11.32 -0.98 -10.00
CA HIS A 48 -10.65 0.30 -10.16
C HIS A 48 -9.20 0.20 -9.71
N HIS A 49 -8.27 0.71 -10.52
CA HIS A 49 -6.82 0.65 -10.26
C HIS A 49 -6.35 -0.79 -9.98
N GLY A 50 -6.75 -1.70 -10.87
CA GLY A 50 -6.27 -3.07 -10.84
C GLY A 50 -6.84 -3.93 -9.71
N ARG A 51 -7.92 -3.57 -9.01
CA ARG A 51 -8.56 -4.48 -8.03
C ARG A 51 -10.06 -4.25 -7.92
N VAL A 52 -10.78 -5.29 -7.51
CA VAL A 52 -12.16 -5.17 -7.05
C VAL A 52 -12.21 -4.57 -5.65
N LYS A 53 -13.09 -3.59 -5.44
CA LYS A 53 -13.28 -2.84 -4.19
C LYS A 53 -14.75 -2.44 -4.02
N PRO A 54 -15.22 -2.10 -2.82
CA PRO A 54 -16.53 -1.51 -2.64
C PRO A 54 -16.63 -0.13 -3.33
N MET A 55 -17.81 0.21 -3.81
CA MET A 55 -18.13 1.50 -4.43
C MET A 55 -17.73 2.70 -3.57
N ASP A 56 -17.85 2.63 -2.24
CA ASP A 56 -17.42 3.72 -1.35
C ASP A 56 -15.91 3.91 -1.33
N ALA A 57 -15.13 2.83 -1.49
CA ALA A 57 -13.68 2.98 -1.65
C ALA A 57 -13.40 3.74 -2.94
N TYR A 58 -13.97 3.31 -4.07
CA TYR A 58 -13.87 4.02 -5.36
C TYR A 58 -14.29 5.48 -5.27
N ALA A 59 -15.48 5.75 -4.71
CA ALA A 59 -16.03 7.09 -4.59
C ALA A 59 -15.14 8.01 -3.76
N ARG A 60 -14.56 7.50 -2.66
CA ARG A 60 -13.58 8.25 -1.86
C ARG A 60 -12.33 8.60 -2.67
N GLN A 61 -11.78 7.68 -3.46
CA GLN A 61 -10.57 7.97 -4.25
C GLN A 61 -10.87 9.02 -5.33
N VAL A 62 -11.97 8.84 -6.07
CA VAL A 62 -12.35 9.73 -7.18
C VAL A 62 -12.71 11.14 -6.69
N VAL A 63 -13.57 11.25 -5.67
CA VAL A 63 -13.95 12.55 -5.09
C VAL A 63 -12.72 13.25 -4.52
N GLN A 64 -11.83 12.52 -3.86
CA GLN A 64 -10.59 13.07 -3.33
C GLN A 64 -9.63 13.53 -4.44
N LYS A 65 -9.53 12.79 -5.54
CA LYS A 65 -8.70 13.13 -6.70
C LYS A 65 -9.15 14.43 -7.36
N ILE A 66 -10.46 14.68 -7.42
CA ILE A 66 -11.07 15.88 -8.02
C ILE A 66 -11.06 17.09 -7.05
N THR A 67 -11.43 16.86 -5.79
CA THR A 67 -11.77 17.94 -4.86
C THR A 67 -10.69 18.21 -3.80
N GLU A 68 -9.69 17.34 -3.69
CA GLU A 68 -8.72 17.28 -2.57
C GLU A 68 -9.33 17.21 -1.15
N PHE A 69 -10.67 17.11 -1.02
CA PHE A 69 -11.31 17.04 0.29
C PHE A 69 -10.95 15.74 1.01
N ASN A 70 -10.50 15.88 2.26
CA ASN A 70 -10.08 14.78 3.12
C ASN A 70 -11.05 14.51 4.29
N LYS A 71 -12.21 15.18 4.30
CA LYS A 71 -13.24 14.93 5.33
C LYS A 71 -14.24 13.91 4.79
N SER A 72 -14.80 13.11 5.69
CA SER A 72 -15.85 12.13 5.37
C SER A 72 -17.07 12.72 4.69
N LYS A 73 -17.28 14.05 4.79
CA LYS A 73 -18.34 14.78 4.08
C LYS A 73 -17.79 16.10 3.48
N PRO A 74 -17.43 16.15 2.17
CA PRO A 74 -17.13 17.40 1.47
C PRO A 74 -18.30 18.39 1.54
N ARG A 75 -17.98 19.68 1.43
CA ARG A 75 -18.94 20.77 1.57
C ARG A 75 -18.78 21.76 0.45
N PHE A 76 -19.90 22.10 -0.18
CA PHE A 76 -19.95 23.03 -1.30
C PHE A 76 -21.05 24.04 -1.03
N ASN A 77 -20.88 25.23 -1.60
CA ASN A 77 -21.87 26.29 -1.58
C ASN A 77 -21.71 27.14 -2.85
N LEU A 78 -22.76 27.88 -3.21
CA LEU A 78 -22.74 28.78 -4.36
C LEU A 78 -22.61 30.25 -3.92
N VAL A 79 -23.05 30.59 -2.71
CA VAL A 79 -23.06 31.96 -2.16
C VAL A 79 -21.67 32.58 -1.93
N ASP A 80 -20.62 31.75 -1.87
CA ASP A 80 -19.24 32.23 -1.81
C ASP A 80 -18.65 32.46 -3.21
N TYR A 81 -19.26 31.95 -4.28
CA TYR A 81 -18.73 32.01 -5.63
C TYR A 81 -19.49 33.00 -6.53
N TYR A 82 -20.79 33.13 -6.32
CA TYR A 82 -21.69 33.93 -7.15
C TYR A 82 -22.42 35.00 -6.33
N THR A 83 -22.69 36.14 -6.95
CA THR A 83 -23.53 37.22 -6.41
C THR A 83 -25.00 36.82 -6.39
N GLU A 84 -25.82 37.53 -5.61
CA GLU A 84 -27.27 37.30 -5.60
C GLU A 84 -27.94 37.55 -6.95
N GLU A 85 -27.35 38.40 -7.81
CA GLU A 85 -27.85 38.64 -9.17
C GLU A 85 -27.48 37.50 -10.12
N GLU A 86 -26.25 36.99 -10.04
CA GLU A 86 -25.79 35.82 -10.82
C GLU A 86 -26.58 34.56 -10.46
N LEU A 87 -26.88 34.35 -9.18
CA LEU A 87 -27.71 33.21 -8.74
C LEU A 87 -29.14 33.24 -9.30
N LYS A 88 -29.66 34.41 -9.69
CA LYS A 88 -31.01 34.54 -10.28
C LYS A 88 -31.04 34.25 -11.77
N GLN A 89 -29.89 34.06 -12.42
CA GLN A 89 -29.84 33.76 -13.85
C GLN A 89 -30.47 32.39 -14.15
N PRO A 90 -31.17 32.24 -15.30
CA PRO A 90 -31.81 30.98 -15.69
C PRO A 90 -30.85 29.79 -15.69
N GLU A 91 -29.60 30.04 -16.03
CA GLU A 91 -28.51 29.06 -16.13
C GLU A 91 -28.11 28.44 -14.78
N MET A 92 -28.44 29.09 -13.66
CA MET A 92 -28.15 28.60 -12.31
C MET A 92 -29.30 27.75 -11.72
N LYS A 93 -30.42 27.62 -12.43
CA LYS A 93 -31.64 26.97 -11.93
C LYS A 93 -31.37 25.53 -11.46
N GLU A 94 -30.66 24.73 -12.24
CA GLU A 94 -30.38 23.32 -11.93
C GLU A 94 -29.43 23.19 -10.73
N ALA A 95 -28.41 24.04 -10.65
CA ALA A 95 -27.50 24.09 -9.49
C ALA A 95 -28.25 24.49 -8.20
N LEU A 96 -29.25 25.37 -8.29
CA LEU A 96 -30.08 25.79 -7.17
C LEU A 96 -31.07 24.71 -6.68
N GLU A 97 -31.41 23.72 -7.51
CA GLU A 97 -32.17 22.53 -7.07
C GLU A 97 -31.34 21.68 -6.10
N ILE A 98 -30.01 21.64 -6.31
CA ILE A 98 -29.07 20.93 -5.44
C ILE A 98 -28.75 21.76 -4.18
N PHE A 99 -28.59 23.07 -4.36
CA PHE A 99 -28.24 24.05 -3.34
C PHE A 99 -29.34 25.11 -3.20
N PRO A 100 -30.42 24.84 -2.43
CA PRO A 100 -31.48 25.82 -2.23
C PRO A 100 -30.92 27.14 -1.68
N GLU A 101 -31.25 28.26 -2.35
CA GLU A 101 -30.73 29.60 -2.05
C GLU A 101 -29.18 29.71 -2.09
N GLY A 102 -28.50 28.76 -2.74
CA GLY A 102 -27.03 28.68 -2.83
C GLY A 102 -26.32 28.29 -1.53
N LYS A 103 -27.07 27.90 -0.48
CA LYS A 103 -26.55 27.59 0.87
C LYS A 103 -25.64 26.36 0.89
N GLU A 104 -24.80 26.27 1.92
CA GLU A 104 -23.87 25.15 2.14
C GLU A 104 -24.61 23.82 2.28
N ARG A 105 -24.19 22.82 1.48
CA ARG A 105 -24.65 21.42 1.60
C ARG A 105 -23.45 20.49 1.75
N LYS A 106 -23.64 19.44 2.56
CA LYS A 106 -22.65 18.37 2.79
C LYS A 106 -23.08 17.12 2.03
N PHE A 107 -22.12 16.45 1.42
CA PHE A 107 -22.34 15.20 0.69
C PHE A 107 -21.43 14.12 1.24
N THR A 108 -21.85 12.86 1.19
CA THR A 108 -20.90 11.75 1.29
C THR A 108 -20.27 11.48 -0.08
N PRO A 109 -19.06 10.89 -0.15
CA PRO A 109 -18.39 10.63 -1.43
C PRO A 109 -19.23 9.76 -2.38
N ASP A 110 -19.88 8.73 -1.85
CA ASP A 110 -20.80 7.85 -2.58
C ASP A 110 -22.01 8.61 -3.15
N GLN A 111 -22.57 9.55 -2.37
CA GLN A 111 -23.64 10.40 -2.83
C GLN A 111 -23.20 11.36 -3.95
N LEU A 112 -21.96 11.86 -3.92
CA LEU A 112 -21.45 12.71 -5.01
C LEU A 112 -21.30 11.97 -6.33
N ILE A 113 -20.71 10.77 -6.31
CA ILE A 113 -20.63 9.94 -7.52
C ILE A 113 -22.02 9.66 -8.07
N PHE A 114 -22.98 9.37 -7.19
CA PHE A 114 -24.36 9.16 -7.57
C PHE A 114 -24.99 10.43 -8.19
N GLU A 115 -24.79 11.61 -7.59
CA GLU A 115 -25.28 12.89 -8.11
C GLU A 115 -24.64 13.25 -9.47
N TRP A 116 -23.33 13.03 -9.63
CA TRP A 116 -22.61 13.29 -10.88
C TRP A 116 -23.03 12.36 -12.03
N THR A 117 -23.44 11.13 -11.72
CA THR A 117 -23.91 10.16 -12.71
C THR A 117 -25.39 10.36 -13.07
N MET A 118 -26.21 10.84 -12.12
CA MET A 118 -27.65 11.04 -12.33
C MET A 118 -28.01 12.43 -12.88
N ARG A 119 -27.27 13.47 -12.54
CA ARG A 119 -27.54 14.88 -12.92
C ARG A 119 -26.25 15.65 -13.25
N PRO A 120 -25.48 15.25 -14.28
CA PRO A 120 -24.21 15.91 -14.60
C PRO A 120 -24.37 17.41 -14.93
N GLU A 121 -25.43 17.79 -15.64
CA GLU A 121 -25.72 19.17 -16.06
C GLU A 121 -25.85 20.14 -14.88
N ALA A 122 -26.52 19.70 -13.80
CA ALA A 122 -26.71 20.48 -12.59
C ALA A 122 -25.40 20.78 -11.83
N TRP A 123 -24.32 20.04 -12.11
CA TRP A 123 -22.99 20.23 -11.52
C TRP A 123 -22.04 21.06 -12.38
N GLU A 124 -22.40 21.40 -13.62
CA GLU A 124 -21.52 22.14 -14.54
C GLU A 124 -21.08 23.49 -13.96
N ARG A 125 -21.96 24.16 -13.24
CA ARG A 125 -21.72 25.49 -12.64
C ARG A 125 -21.48 25.44 -11.13
N VAL A 126 -21.22 24.26 -10.59
CA VAL A 126 -20.90 24.10 -9.16
C VAL A 126 -19.37 24.08 -9.00
N PRO A 127 -18.76 24.98 -8.22
CA PRO A 127 -17.33 24.97 -7.99
C PRO A 127 -16.91 23.84 -7.02
N PHE A 128 -16.31 22.78 -7.57
CA PHE A 128 -15.81 21.64 -6.78
C PHE A 128 -14.44 21.10 -7.22
N ILE A 129 -13.92 21.50 -8.38
CA ILE A 129 -12.59 21.07 -8.84
C ILE A 129 -11.54 21.91 -8.13
N TYR A 130 -10.64 21.28 -7.38
CA TYR A 130 -9.65 22.01 -6.60
C TYR A 130 -8.53 22.55 -7.48
N LEU A 131 -8.25 23.84 -7.32
CA LEU A 131 -7.06 24.50 -7.84
C LEU A 131 -6.61 25.51 -6.78
N GLY A 132 -5.64 25.14 -5.94
CA GLY A 132 -5.24 25.93 -4.76
C GLY A 132 -4.31 27.12 -5.05
N ARG A 133 -3.50 27.04 -6.11
CA ARG A 133 -2.54 28.09 -6.48
C ARG A 133 -3.18 29.33 -7.10
N GLU A 134 -2.99 30.46 -6.44
CA GLU A 134 -3.51 31.77 -6.87
C GLU A 134 -2.88 32.25 -8.18
N ASP A 135 -1.58 32.03 -8.35
CA ASP A 135 -0.84 32.40 -9.55
C ASP A 135 -1.29 31.58 -10.77
N ALA A 136 -1.55 30.28 -10.60
CA ALA A 136 -2.14 29.46 -11.64
C ALA A 136 -3.53 29.97 -12.06
N ARG A 137 -4.42 30.30 -11.10
CA ARG A 137 -5.74 30.87 -11.42
C ARG A 137 -5.63 32.19 -12.16
N LYS A 138 -4.70 33.06 -11.76
CA LYS A 138 -4.46 34.35 -12.41
C LYS A 138 -3.98 34.19 -13.86
N GLU A 139 -3.03 33.29 -14.10
CA GLU A 139 -2.50 33.00 -15.44
C GLU A 139 -3.60 32.44 -16.36
N LEU A 140 -4.45 31.57 -15.82
CA LEU A 140 -5.55 30.92 -16.53
C LEU A 140 -6.83 31.77 -16.65
N GLY A 141 -6.85 32.98 -16.09
CA GLY A 141 -8.03 33.85 -16.10
C GLY A 141 -9.23 33.29 -15.31
N LEU A 142 -8.97 32.44 -14.32
CA LEU A 142 -9.99 31.82 -13.47
C LEU A 142 -10.27 32.68 -12.22
N PRO A 143 -11.45 32.53 -11.58
CA PRO A 143 -11.81 33.31 -10.41
C PRO A 143 -10.79 33.17 -9.25
N ILE A 144 -10.34 34.31 -8.72
CA ILE A 144 -9.37 34.35 -7.61
C ILE A 144 -10.07 34.61 -6.27
N ASN A 145 -10.96 35.59 -6.26
CA ASN A 145 -11.67 36.06 -5.08
C ASN A 145 -13.17 35.96 -5.31
N SER A 146 -13.88 35.61 -4.25
CA SER A 146 -15.34 35.69 -4.18
C SER A 146 -15.82 37.14 -4.33
N PRO A 147 -17.12 37.33 -4.62
CA PRO A 147 -17.77 38.64 -4.50
C PRO A 147 -17.60 39.30 -3.12
N LYS A 148 -17.29 38.52 -2.07
CA LYS A 148 -17.03 38.98 -0.70
C LYS A 148 -15.53 39.12 -0.36
N SER A 149 -14.64 39.11 -1.35
CA SER A 149 -13.17 39.21 -1.18
C SER A 149 -12.51 38.06 -0.39
N VAL A 150 -13.22 36.95 -0.18
CA VAL A 150 -12.65 35.67 0.30
C VAL A 150 -11.93 34.97 -0.85
N LYS A 151 -10.76 34.38 -0.59
CA LYS A 151 -10.00 33.61 -1.58
C LYS A 151 -10.73 32.32 -1.97
N LEU A 152 -10.85 32.06 -3.27
CA LEU A 152 -11.46 30.84 -3.82
C LEU A 152 -10.39 29.78 -4.08
N ASN A 153 -10.71 28.53 -3.81
CA ASN A 153 -9.82 27.38 -4.05
C ASN A 153 -10.41 26.36 -5.04
N PHE A 154 -11.66 26.55 -5.45
CA PHE A 154 -12.38 25.65 -6.33
C PHE A 154 -12.79 26.39 -7.59
N VAL A 155 -12.90 25.64 -8.69
CA VAL A 155 -13.42 26.10 -9.98
C VAL A 155 -14.51 25.13 -10.45
N SER A 156 -15.46 25.64 -11.21
CA SER A 156 -16.55 24.85 -11.79
C SER A 156 -16.10 24.20 -13.11
N PRO A 157 -16.68 23.04 -13.49
CA PRO A 157 -16.46 22.43 -14.79
C PRO A 157 -16.68 23.40 -15.97
N TYR A 158 -17.69 24.27 -15.87
CA TYR A 158 -18.00 25.29 -16.86
C TYR A 158 -16.88 26.31 -17.03
N GLU A 159 -16.34 26.85 -15.94
CA GLU A 159 -15.20 27.80 -15.97
C GLU A 159 -13.95 27.17 -16.57
N VAL A 160 -13.71 25.89 -16.27
CA VAL A 160 -12.62 25.13 -16.90
C VAL A 160 -12.88 25.02 -18.39
N ALA A 161 -14.02 24.48 -18.81
CA ALA A 161 -14.34 24.22 -20.22
C ALA A 161 -14.32 25.48 -21.11
N THR A 162 -14.71 26.63 -20.55
CA THR A 162 -14.85 27.90 -21.28
C THR A 162 -13.62 28.80 -21.22
N SER A 163 -12.62 28.49 -20.38
CA SER A 163 -11.43 29.33 -20.24
C SER A 163 -10.58 29.35 -21.52
N VAL A 164 -10.56 30.51 -22.20
CA VAL A 164 -9.73 30.74 -23.39
C VAL A 164 -8.24 30.63 -23.06
N LYS A 165 -7.80 31.22 -21.95
CA LYS A 165 -6.39 31.23 -21.55
C LYS A 165 -5.86 29.84 -21.22
N LEU A 166 -6.69 28.99 -20.62
CA LEU A 166 -6.32 27.59 -20.37
C LEU A 166 -6.06 26.83 -21.67
N ARG A 167 -6.85 27.10 -22.71
CA ARG A 167 -6.65 26.51 -24.04
C ARG A 167 -5.31 26.89 -24.64
N GLU A 168 -5.05 28.19 -24.69
CA GLU A 168 -3.80 28.74 -25.22
C GLU A 168 -2.61 28.16 -24.46
N TYR A 169 -2.71 28.06 -23.13
CA TYR A 169 -1.66 27.50 -22.29
C TYR A 169 -1.39 26.03 -22.61
N VAL A 170 -2.42 25.19 -22.66
CA VAL A 170 -2.26 23.76 -22.93
C VAL A 170 -1.76 23.53 -24.36
N ALA A 171 -2.27 24.27 -25.35
CA ALA A 171 -1.80 24.19 -26.73
C ALA A 171 -0.31 24.56 -26.84
N ALA A 172 0.11 25.63 -26.16
CA ALA A 172 1.51 26.03 -26.10
C ALA A 172 2.37 24.95 -25.42
N MET A 173 1.87 24.31 -24.35
CA MET A 173 2.56 23.22 -23.65
C MET A 173 2.76 21.99 -24.55
N VAL A 174 1.71 21.54 -25.25
CA VAL A 174 1.78 20.41 -26.19
C VAL A 174 2.72 20.71 -27.36
N LYS A 175 2.72 21.94 -27.88
CA LYS A 175 3.65 22.38 -28.92
C LYS A 175 5.10 22.30 -28.44
N ARG A 176 5.40 22.81 -27.23
CA ARG A 176 6.73 22.68 -26.60
C ARG A 176 7.17 21.22 -26.46
N GLN A 177 6.25 20.31 -26.10
CA GLN A 177 6.54 18.87 -26.02
C GLN A 177 6.93 18.27 -27.38
N LYS A 178 6.18 18.58 -28.44
CA LYS A 178 6.46 18.05 -29.80
C LYS A 178 7.76 18.60 -30.41
N GLU A 179 8.13 19.84 -30.10
CA GLU A 179 9.37 20.46 -30.61
C GLU A 179 10.64 19.93 -29.92
N GLN A 180 10.53 19.37 -28.72
CA GLN A 180 11.67 18.82 -27.96
C GLN A 180 11.96 17.33 -28.22
N THR A 181 11.18 16.67 -29.07
CA THR A 181 11.27 15.22 -29.36
C THR A 181 12.53 14.76 -30.12
N ASP A 182 13.56 15.60 -30.23
CA ASP A 182 14.94 15.23 -30.62
C ASP A 182 15.71 14.58 -29.42
N GLY A 183 15.09 13.61 -28.77
CA GLY A 183 15.75 12.70 -27.83
C GLY A 183 16.07 13.22 -26.42
N LYS A 184 15.51 14.35 -25.98
CA LYS A 184 15.60 14.79 -24.57
C LYS A 184 14.21 14.86 -23.94
N SER A 185 14.03 14.25 -22.77
CA SER A 185 12.80 14.38 -21.98
C SER A 185 12.64 15.83 -21.51
N LEU A 186 11.45 16.41 -21.70
CA LEU A 186 11.13 17.77 -21.29
C LEU A 186 11.26 17.91 -19.76
N GLU A 187 12.08 18.86 -19.29
CA GLU A 187 12.04 19.27 -17.87
C GLU A 187 10.72 20.04 -17.66
N GLU A 188 9.69 19.33 -17.19
CA GLU A 188 8.38 19.90 -16.88
C GLU A 188 8.53 21.01 -15.82
N ASN A 189 8.20 22.25 -16.16
CA ASN A 189 8.24 23.34 -15.18
C ASN A 189 7.17 23.09 -14.09
N ALA A 190 7.41 23.56 -12.87
CA ALA A 190 6.51 23.36 -11.74
C ALA A 190 5.09 23.91 -11.98
N MET A 191 4.93 24.91 -12.87
CA MET A 191 3.62 25.42 -13.27
C MET A 191 2.90 24.50 -14.27
N ASP A 192 3.60 24.01 -15.30
CA ASP A 192 3.06 23.05 -16.28
C ASP A 192 2.53 21.80 -15.56
N ALA A 193 3.35 21.26 -14.65
CA ALA A 193 2.99 20.16 -13.75
C ALA A 193 1.72 20.41 -12.96
N HIS A 194 1.56 21.61 -12.40
CA HIS A 194 0.43 21.95 -11.55
C HIS A 194 -0.85 22.19 -12.35
N ILE A 195 -0.77 22.76 -13.55
CA ILE A 195 -1.94 22.98 -14.41
C ILE A 195 -2.40 21.65 -15.02
N TRP A 196 -1.46 20.86 -15.54
CA TRP A 196 -1.79 19.57 -16.16
C TRP A 196 -2.34 18.57 -15.13
N ARG A 197 -1.60 18.30 -14.03
CA ARG A 197 -2.02 17.33 -13.01
C ARG A 197 -3.06 17.89 -12.04
N GLY A 198 -3.01 19.19 -11.74
CA GLY A 198 -3.85 19.82 -10.72
C GLY A 198 -5.18 20.38 -11.24
N LEU A 199 -5.34 20.61 -12.56
CA LEU A 199 -6.61 21.10 -13.13
C LEU A 199 -7.12 20.22 -14.27
N VAL A 200 -6.36 20.12 -15.37
CA VAL A 200 -6.80 19.45 -16.61
C VAL A 200 -7.14 17.98 -16.35
N PHE A 201 -6.26 17.29 -15.63
CA PHE A 201 -6.47 15.90 -15.23
C PHE A 201 -7.71 15.71 -14.33
N ARG A 202 -7.92 16.59 -13.33
CA ARG A 202 -9.07 16.49 -12.41
C ARG A 202 -10.40 16.72 -13.11
N TYR A 203 -10.43 17.72 -13.96
CA TYR A 203 -11.56 17.98 -14.84
C TYR A 203 -11.86 16.75 -15.70
N GLY A 204 -10.82 16.08 -16.22
CA GLY A 204 -11.05 14.88 -17.00
C GLY A 204 -11.50 13.65 -16.22
N VAL A 205 -11.02 13.46 -15.00
CA VAL A 205 -11.56 12.43 -14.09
C VAL A 205 -13.07 12.66 -13.87
N TYR A 206 -13.51 13.92 -13.66
CA TYR A 206 -14.94 14.24 -13.56
C TYR A 206 -15.70 13.90 -14.85
N ARG A 207 -15.15 14.21 -16.03
CA ARG A 207 -15.77 13.89 -17.32
C ARG A 207 -15.84 12.40 -17.62
N GLU A 208 -14.85 11.61 -17.21
CA GLU A 208 -14.90 10.15 -17.32
C GLU A 208 -15.99 9.53 -16.43
N VAL A 209 -16.20 10.09 -15.23
CA VAL A 209 -17.23 9.62 -14.29
C VAL A 209 -18.64 10.04 -14.74
N SER A 210 -18.78 11.24 -15.30
CA SER A 210 -20.04 11.80 -15.80
C SER A 210 -20.29 11.57 -17.29
N LEU A 211 -19.54 10.67 -17.92
CA LEU A 211 -19.62 10.40 -19.36
C LEU A 211 -21.03 9.94 -19.74
N ASP A 212 -21.68 10.71 -20.61
CA ASP A 212 -22.90 10.30 -21.29
C ASP A 212 -22.58 9.97 -22.75
N PRO A 213 -22.62 8.68 -23.14
CA PRO A 213 -22.25 8.28 -24.50
C PRO A 213 -23.27 8.77 -25.56
N ARG A 214 -24.45 9.24 -25.15
CA ARG A 214 -25.45 9.79 -26.08
C ARG A 214 -25.07 11.17 -26.61
N ASN A 215 -24.14 11.84 -25.93
CA ASN A 215 -23.59 13.11 -26.41
C ASN A 215 -22.74 12.90 -27.67
N PRO A 216 -22.62 13.94 -28.53
CA PRO A 216 -21.88 13.83 -29.77
C PRO A 216 -20.42 13.38 -29.60
N VAL A 217 -19.94 12.54 -30.51
CA VAL A 217 -18.54 12.14 -30.69
C VAL A 217 -17.79 13.32 -31.28
N VAL A 218 -17.09 14.07 -30.42
CA VAL A 218 -16.24 15.18 -30.84
C VAL A 218 -14.81 14.84 -30.45
N SER A 219 -13.88 14.93 -31.41
CA SER A 219 -12.45 14.67 -31.17
C SER A 219 -11.83 15.66 -30.17
N THR A 220 -12.41 16.87 -30.05
CA THR A 220 -11.93 17.95 -29.19
C THR A 220 -12.95 19.08 -29.07
N PRO A 221 -13.39 19.49 -27.87
CA PRO A 221 -13.67 20.90 -27.59
C PRO A 221 -12.34 21.60 -27.25
N PRO A 222 -12.30 22.94 -27.18
CA PRO A 222 -11.06 23.68 -27.46
C PRO A 222 -9.97 23.58 -26.34
N ILE A 223 -10.22 22.90 -25.21
CA ILE A 223 -9.19 22.41 -24.26
C ILE A 223 -9.05 20.91 -24.47
N PRO A 224 -7.83 20.32 -24.48
CA PRO A 224 -7.66 18.87 -24.39
C PRO A 224 -8.42 18.33 -23.18
N GLN A 225 -9.61 17.79 -23.41
CA GLN A 225 -10.37 17.15 -22.36
C GLN A 225 -9.70 15.81 -22.14
N VAL A 226 -8.95 15.69 -21.05
CA VAL A 226 -8.80 14.39 -20.40
C VAL A 226 -10.23 13.84 -20.27
N GLY A 227 -10.54 12.66 -20.81
CA GLY A 227 -11.91 12.15 -20.87
C GLY A 227 -12.67 12.29 -22.21
N SER A 228 -12.14 12.90 -23.28
CA SER A 228 -12.70 12.81 -24.65
C SER A 228 -12.44 11.45 -25.29
N ARG A 229 -13.23 11.01 -26.30
CA ARG A 229 -13.15 9.71 -27.02
C ARG A 229 -11.80 9.44 -27.76
N GLU A 230 -10.68 9.81 -27.17
CA GLU A 230 -9.31 9.62 -27.61
C GLU A 230 -8.98 8.13 -27.79
N ARG A 231 -9.42 7.25 -26.86
CA ARG A 231 -9.26 5.80 -27.01
C ARG A 231 -9.85 5.31 -28.32
N PHE A 232 -11.04 5.79 -28.68
CA PHE A 232 -11.73 5.39 -29.90
C PHE A 232 -10.91 5.74 -31.15
N PHE A 233 -10.44 6.99 -31.26
CA PHE A 233 -9.60 7.42 -32.38
C PHE A 233 -8.23 6.74 -32.39
N HIS A 234 -7.62 6.53 -31.22
CA HIS A 234 -6.37 5.81 -31.09
C HIS A 234 -6.50 4.38 -31.62
N GLN A 235 -7.56 3.66 -31.25
CA GLN A 235 -7.77 2.28 -31.71
C GLN A 235 -8.04 2.21 -33.23
N ILE A 236 -8.73 3.20 -33.81
CA ILE A 236 -8.85 3.31 -35.27
C ILE A 236 -7.47 3.47 -35.93
N PHE A 237 -6.58 4.27 -35.32
CA PHE A 237 -5.21 4.43 -35.81
C PHE A 237 -4.37 3.15 -35.63
N GLU A 238 -4.53 2.40 -34.54
CA GLU A 238 -3.87 1.09 -34.37
C GLU A 238 -4.31 0.09 -35.45
N ALA A 239 -5.59 0.07 -35.85
CA ALA A 239 -6.05 -0.75 -36.97
C ALA A 239 -5.30 -0.40 -38.27
N SER A 240 -4.98 0.88 -38.49
CA SER A 240 -4.18 1.31 -39.65
C SER A 240 -2.76 0.73 -39.65
N LYS A 241 -2.12 0.62 -38.48
CA LYS A 241 -0.78 0.04 -38.34
C LYS A 241 -0.76 -1.46 -38.57
N VAL A 242 -1.84 -2.16 -38.20
CA VAL A 242 -1.96 -3.61 -38.51
C VAL A 242 -2.15 -3.83 -40.00
N LEU A 243 -2.87 -2.94 -40.67
CA LEU A 243 -3.03 -2.98 -42.13
C LEU A 243 -1.72 -2.63 -42.86
N ASP A 244 -0.96 -1.66 -42.36
CA ASP A 244 0.30 -1.19 -42.92
C ASP A 244 1.40 -1.10 -41.84
N ASP A 245 2.07 -2.23 -41.62
CA ASP A 245 3.11 -2.41 -40.59
C ASP A 245 4.52 -1.97 -41.06
N GLY A 246 4.63 -1.46 -42.30
CA GLY A 246 5.91 -1.12 -42.92
C GLY A 246 6.77 -2.32 -43.33
N SER A 247 6.24 -3.54 -43.25
CA SER A 247 6.92 -4.75 -43.75
C SER A 247 7.01 -4.77 -45.28
N GLU A 248 7.81 -5.67 -45.85
CA GLU A 248 7.88 -5.83 -47.31
C GLU A 248 6.55 -6.29 -47.94
N ARG A 249 5.62 -6.83 -47.15
CA ARG A 249 4.32 -7.34 -47.60
C ARG A 249 3.23 -7.05 -46.56
N PRO A 250 2.77 -5.80 -46.42
CA PRO A 250 1.76 -5.43 -45.44
C PRO A 250 0.41 -6.09 -45.74
N LEU A 251 -0.41 -6.32 -44.70
CA LEU A 251 -1.74 -6.96 -44.84
C LEU A 251 -2.60 -6.25 -45.89
N TYR A 252 -2.57 -4.92 -45.93
CA TYR A 252 -3.32 -4.12 -46.90
C TYR A 252 -3.01 -4.52 -48.35
N SER A 253 -1.73 -4.68 -48.70
CA SER A 253 -1.30 -5.10 -50.05
C SER A 253 -1.75 -6.54 -50.40
N GLN A 254 -1.76 -7.42 -49.40
CA GLN A 254 -2.18 -8.80 -49.55
C GLN A 254 -3.69 -8.89 -49.79
N LEU A 255 -4.49 -8.12 -49.04
CA LEU A 255 -5.94 -8.01 -49.23
C LEU A 255 -6.29 -7.43 -50.60
N GLN A 256 -5.59 -6.38 -51.05
CA GLN A 256 -5.76 -5.84 -52.41
C GLN A 256 -5.46 -6.87 -53.50
N THR A 257 -4.47 -7.74 -53.29
CA THR A 257 -4.16 -8.82 -54.23
C THR A 257 -5.30 -9.84 -54.27
N LEU A 258 -5.92 -10.18 -53.13
CA LEU A 258 -7.07 -11.08 -53.07
C LEU A 258 -8.31 -10.50 -53.77
N GLN A 259 -8.52 -9.19 -53.71
CA GLN A 259 -9.61 -8.50 -54.43
C GLN A 259 -9.50 -8.68 -55.96
N GLN A 260 -8.29 -8.86 -56.50
CA GLN A 260 -8.05 -9.02 -57.94
C GLN A 260 -8.32 -10.43 -58.45
N ILE A 261 -8.60 -11.39 -57.57
CA ILE A 261 -8.97 -12.77 -57.96
C ILE A 261 -10.33 -12.71 -58.66
N ALA A 262 -10.37 -13.14 -59.93
CA ALA A 262 -11.57 -13.12 -60.75
C ALA A 262 -12.60 -14.18 -60.31
N GLY A 263 -13.88 -13.78 -60.23
CA GLY A 263 -15.03 -14.63 -59.85
C GLY A 263 -15.58 -14.32 -58.46
N GLU A 264 -16.72 -14.94 -58.10
CA GLU A 264 -17.34 -14.83 -56.76
C GLU A 264 -16.58 -15.68 -55.71
N HIS A 265 -15.25 -15.59 -55.67
CA HIS A 265 -14.45 -16.37 -54.73
C HIS A 265 -14.59 -15.81 -53.30
N PRO A 266 -14.82 -16.64 -52.26
CA PRO A 266 -15.02 -16.18 -50.88
C PRO A 266 -13.91 -15.25 -50.36
N LEU A 267 -12.63 -15.54 -50.66
CA LEU A 267 -11.49 -14.67 -50.29
C LEU A 267 -11.55 -13.27 -50.92
N SER A 268 -12.05 -13.15 -52.16
CA SER A 268 -12.17 -11.86 -52.85
C SER A 268 -13.29 -11.03 -52.22
N LEU A 269 -14.42 -11.66 -51.90
CA LEU A 269 -15.55 -11.02 -51.22
C LEU A 269 -15.19 -10.58 -49.80
N GLY A 270 -14.55 -11.44 -49.01
CA GLY A 270 -14.09 -11.13 -47.65
C GLY A 270 -13.10 -9.98 -47.62
N ALA A 271 -12.09 -9.99 -48.50
CA ALA A 271 -11.11 -8.91 -48.61
C ALA A 271 -11.73 -7.59 -49.11
N THR A 272 -12.75 -7.65 -49.98
CA THR A 272 -13.50 -6.48 -50.44
C THR A 272 -14.31 -5.85 -49.32
N ASN A 273 -15.06 -6.67 -48.58
CA ASN A 273 -15.91 -6.18 -47.49
C ASN A 273 -15.07 -5.56 -46.37
N LEU A 274 -14.02 -6.26 -45.91
CA LEU A 274 -13.15 -5.79 -44.83
C LEU A 274 -12.44 -4.47 -45.14
N LEU A 275 -11.88 -4.33 -46.35
CA LEU A 275 -11.23 -3.08 -46.74
C LEU A 275 -12.23 -1.92 -46.88
N ARG A 276 -13.43 -2.20 -47.39
CA ARG A 276 -14.49 -1.18 -47.51
C ARG A 276 -14.98 -0.71 -46.14
N SER A 277 -15.32 -1.62 -45.23
CA SER A 277 -15.83 -1.23 -43.91
C SER A 277 -14.78 -0.48 -43.08
N TYR A 278 -13.50 -0.85 -43.20
CA TYR A 278 -12.41 -0.07 -42.62
C TYR A 278 -12.30 1.33 -43.24
N GLN A 279 -12.36 1.45 -44.57
CA GLN A 279 -12.30 2.74 -45.27
C GLN A 279 -13.43 3.67 -44.83
N GLU A 280 -14.67 3.18 -44.83
CA GLU A 280 -15.85 3.93 -44.38
C GLU A 280 -15.70 4.42 -42.92
N LEU A 281 -15.24 3.56 -42.02
CA LEU A 281 -14.96 3.91 -40.63
C LEU A 281 -13.87 4.99 -40.52
N SER A 282 -12.77 4.82 -41.26
CA SER A 282 -11.63 5.74 -41.23
C SER A 282 -11.95 7.11 -41.83
N GLU A 283 -12.74 7.16 -42.89
CA GLU A 283 -13.21 8.41 -43.52
C GLU A 283 -14.16 9.17 -42.59
N MET A 284 -15.10 8.46 -41.96
CA MET A 284 -16.00 9.05 -40.97
C MET A 284 -15.23 9.62 -39.78
N ALA A 285 -14.24 8.87 -39.29
CA ALA A 285 -13.36 9.33 -38.21
C ALA A 285 -12.55 10.56 -38.64
N ALA A 286 -11.94 10.56 -39.83
CA ALA A 286 -11.17 11.69 -40.34
C ALA A 286 -12.00 12.97 -40.47
N ASN A 287 -13.25 12.86 -40.93
CA ASN A 287 -14.18 13.99 -41.05
C ASN A 287 -14.65 14.55 -39.69
N SER A 288 -14.54 13.76 -38.62
CA SER A 288 -14.91 14.14 -37.25
C SER A 288 -13.76 14.80 -36.45
N VAL A 289 -12.52 14.71 -36.95
CA VAL A 289 -11.35 15.34 -36.34
C VAL A 289 -11.31 16.81 -36.77
N LEU A 290 -11.56 17.72 -35.83
CA LEU A 290 -11.25 19.14 -36.02
C LEU A 290 -9.77 19.25 -36.42
N ASN A 291 -9.48 19.79 -37.61
CA ASN A 291 -8.11 20.09 -38.01
C ASN A 291 -7.53 21.04 -36.96
N ALA A 292 -6.65 20.53 -36.09
CA ALA A 292 -6.02 21.32 -35.04
C ALA A 292 -5.27 22.55 -35.60
N ARG A 293 -4.99 22.54 -36.90
CA ARG A 293 -4.42 23.64 -37.67
C ARG A 293 -5.36 24.84 -37.81
N ASP A 294 -6.67 24.62 -37.96
CA ASP A 294 -7.67 25.68 -38.17
C ASP A 294 -8.02 26.41 -36.84
N VAL A 295 -7.83 25.74 -35.70
CA VAL A 295 -8.04 26.33 -34.35
C VAL A 295 -6.84 27.17 -33.89
N LEU A 296 -5.65 26.92 -34.45
CA LEU A 296 -4.40 27.58 -34.04
C LEU A 296 -4.08 28.85 -34.83
N ASP A 297 -4.64 29.01 -36.02
CA ASP A 297 -4.31 30.13 -36.92
C ASP A 297 -5.32 31.28 -36.88
N ASP A 298 -6.49 31.13 -36.22
CA ASP A 298 -7.54 32.15 -36.23
C ASP A 298 -7.79 32.76 -34.84
N THR A 299 -7.43 34.02 -34.65
CA THR A 299 -7.48 34.72 -33.35
C THR A 299 -8.87 35.14 -32.89
N GLU A 300 -9.92 34.95 -33.69
CA GLU A 300 -11.30 35.34 -33.32
C GLU A 300 -12.40 34.37 -33.83
N ALA A 301 -12.08 33.15 -34.27
CA ALA A 301 -13.11 32.22 -34.69
C ALA A 301 -13.83 31.59 -33.47
N GLU A 302 -15.11 31.89 -33.30
CA GLU A 302 -16.00 31.01 -32.53
C GLU A 302 -15.89 29.60 -33.12
N PRO A 303 -15.75 28.55 -32.29
CA PRO A 303 -15.64 27.19 -32.79
C PRO A 303 -16.93 26.84 -33.53
N THR A 304 -16.90 26.90 -34.85
CA THR A 304 -17.95 26.32 -35.68
C THR A 304 -17.76 24.82 -35.61
N LEU A 305 -18.47 24.20 -34.67
CA LEU A 305 -18.73 22.76 -34.72
C LEU A 305 -19.25 22.43 -36.13
N PRO A 306 -18.92 21.27 -36.71
CA PRO A 306 -19.65 20.77 -37.86
C PRO A 306 -21.16 20.93 -37.57
N SER A 307 -21.94 21.35 -38.57
CA SER A 307 -23.33 21.77 -38.37
C SER A 307 -24.19 20.74 -37.65
N ASP A 308 -23.80 19.46 -37.74
CA ASP A 308 -24.23 18.38 -36.85
C ASP A 308 -23.01 17.52 -36.44
N PRO A 309 -22.61 17.48 -35.16
CA PRO A 309 -21.54 16.60 -34.70
C PRO A 309 -22.01 15.14 -34.67
N LEU A 310 -21.18 14.22 -35.17
CA LEU A 310 -21.52 12.80 -35.26
C LEU A 310 -21.83 12.19 -33.88
N THR A 311 -22.73 11.23 -33.84
CA THR A 311 -23.23 10.58 -32.63
C THR A 311 -22.76 9.13 -32.55
N THR A 312 -22.83 8.53 -31.36
CA THR A 312 -22.57 7.08 -31.19
C THR A 312 -23.50 6.23 -32.05
N ALA A 313 -24.73 6.70 -32.28
CA ALA A 313 -25.69 6.00 -33.13
C ALA A 313 -25.23 5.92 -34.60
N GLU A 314 -24.37 6.84 -35.05
CA GLU A 314 -23.84 6.85 -36.42
C GLU A 314 -22.55 6.04 -36.55
N PHE A 315 -21.69 6.03 -35.53
CA PHE A 315 -20.45 5.24 -35.54
C PHE A 315 -20.67 3.75 -35.20
N GLU A 316 -21.61 3.43 -34.32
CA GLU A 316 -21.85 2.04 -33.87
C GLU A 316 -22.05 1.06 -35.03
N PRO A 317 -22.90 1.34 -36.05
CA PRO A 317 -23.10 0.40 -37.15
C PRO A 317 -21.85 0.19 -38.00
N LEU A 318 -21.04 1.23 -38.20
CA LEU A 318 -19.79 1.14 -38.97
C LEU A 318 -18.75 0.28 -38.26
N VAL A 319 -18.58 0.49 -36.96
CA VAL A 319 -17.66 -0.32 -36.13
C VAL A 319 -18.14 -1.76 -36.05
N GLN A 320 -19.45 -1.97 -35.90
CA GLN A 320 -20.05 -3.31 -35.91
C GLN A 320 -19.78 -4.01 -37.25
N GLN A 321 -20.03 -3.33 -38.38
CA GLN A 321 -19.79 -3.90 -39.71
C GLN A 321 -18.31 -4.24 -39.92
N PHE A 322 -17.40 -3.36 -39.51
CA PHE A 322 -15.95 -3.63 -39.58
C PHE A 322 -15.55 -4.87 -38.79
N ARG A 323 -16.10 -5.05 -37.58
CA ARG A 323 -15.87 -6.24 -36.76
C ARG A 323 -16.43 -7.51 -37.41
N GLU A 324 -17.64 -7.46 -37.92
CA GLU A 324 -18.29 -8.59 -38.61
C GLU A 324 -17.54 -8.99 -39.87
N ASP A 325 -17.06 -8.03 -40.66
CA ASP A 325 -16.27 -8.29 -41.87
C ASP A 325 -14.89 -8.86 -41.53
N ALA A 326 -14.24 -8.40 -40.45
CA ALA A 326 -12.98 -8.96 -39.97
C ALA A 326 -13.15 -10.43 -39.58
N LYS A 327 -14.19 -10.74 -38.80
CA LYS A 327 -14.53 -12.10 -38.41
C LYS A 327 -14.89 -12.99 -39.60
N ALA A 328 -15.69 -12.49 -40.54
CA ALA A 328 -16.03 -13.23 -41.76
C ALA A 328 -14.78 -13.53 -42.60
N MET A 329 -13.84 -12.58 -42.69
CA MET A 329 -12.57 -12.80 -43.38
C MET A 329 -11.70 -13.85 -42.66
N GLU A 330 -11.70 -13.86 -41.33
CA GLU A 330 -11.03 -14.89 -40.54
C GLU A 330 -11.59 -16.28 -40.86
N GLU A 331 -12.91 -16.47 -40.76
CA GLU A 331 -13.58 -17.74 -41.02
C GLU A 331 -13.25 -18.27 -42.44
N VAL A 332 -13.28 -17.38 -43.44
CA VAL A 332 -12.89 -17.74 -44.82
C VAL A 332 -11.41 -18.14 -44.89
N LEU A 333 -10.50 -17.40 -44.24
CA LEU A 333 -9.08 -17.75 -44.23
C LEU A 333 -8.82 -19.11 -43.56
N GLU A 334 -9.55 -19.44 -42.49
CA GLU A 334 -9.46 -20.74 -41.82
C GLU A 334 -9.94 -21.89 -42.69
N GLU A 335 -11.11 -21.74 -43.33
CA GLU A 335 -11.67 -22.75 -44.24
C GLU A 335 -10.70 -23.01 -45.41
N GLN A 336 -10.12 -21.95 -45.98
CA GLN A 336 -9.16 -22.08 -47.07
C GLN A 336 -7.83 -22.68 -46.59
N ARG A 337 -7.34 -22.29 -45.42
CA ARG A 337 -6.16 -22.91 -44.79
C ARG A 337 -6.36 -24.42 -44.62
N ASP A 338 -7.52 -24.84 -44.13
CA ASP A 338 -7.81 -26.24 -43.86
C ASP A 338 -8.00 -27.03 -45.16
N THR A 339 -8.59 -26.41 -46.18
CA THR A 339 -8.65 -26.96 -47.54
C THR A 339 -7.25 -27.17 -48.12
N VAL A 340 -6.36 -26.20 -47.96
CA VAL A 340 -4.96 -26.26 -48.41
C VAL A 340 -4.15 -27.30 -47.62
N ASN A 341 -4.35 -27.41 -46.31
CA ASN A 341 -3.70 -28.40 -45.45
C ASN A 341 -4.10 -29.84 -45.81
N ASN A 342 -5.33 -30.04 -46.29
CA ASN A 342 -5.86 -31.35 -46.65
C ASN A 342 -5.74 -31.67 -48.15
N SER A 343 -5.26 -30.72 -48.97
CA SER A 343 -5.14 -30.90 -50.40
C SER A 343 -3.92 -31.73 -50.77
N THR A 344 -4.11 -32.75 -51.62
CA THR A 344 -3.02 -33.55 -52.19
C THR A 344 -2.49 -32.99 -53.53
N THR A 345 -3.00 -31.83 -53.98
CA THR A 345 -2.68 -31.28 -55.32
C THR A 345 -1.53 -30.28 -55.35
N LEU A 346 -1.12 -29.75 -54.19
CA LEU A 346 0.02 -28.83 -54.07
C LEU A 346 1.31 -29.60 -53.83
N SER A 347 2.42 -29.15 -54.44
CA SER A 347 3.76 -29.69 -54.11
C SER A 347 4.24 -29.17 -52.74
N ASP A 348 5.10 -29.94 -52.06
CA ASP A 348 5.66 -29.58 -50.74
C ASP A 348 6.30 -28.18 -50.72
N ARG A 349 6.90 -27.77 -51.85
CA ARG A 349 7.54 -26.46 -52.02
C ARG A 349 6.53 -25.32 -52.16
N GLU A 350 5.41 -25.57 -52.84
CA GLU A 350 4.32 -24.58 -52.97
C GLU A 350 3.62 -24.39 -51.63
N TYR A 351 3.34 -25.50 -50.93
CA TYR A 351 2.77 -25.48 -49.59
C TYR A 351 3.68 -24.74 -48.58
N SER A 352 4.99 -24.98 -48.60
CA SER A 352 5.94 -24.30 -47.71
C SER A 352 6.05 -22.79 -47.93
N ASN A 353 5.77 -22.30 -49.15
CA ASN A 353 5.82 -20.87 -49.48
C ASN A 353 4.53 -20.13 -49.12
N ILE A 354 3.39 -20.80 -49.24
CA ILE A 354 2.06 -20.20 -49.05
C ILE A 354 1.66 -20.20 -47.57
N LYS A 355 2.04 -21.26 -46.82
CA LYS A 355 1.67 -21.44 -45.42
C LYS A 355 2.03 -20.25 -44.50
N PRO A 356 3.26 -19.70 -44.51
CA PRO A 356 3.60 -18.57 -43.65
C PRO A 356 2.78 -17.30 -43.95
N MET A 357 2.42 -17.10 -45.22
CA MET A 357 1.59 -15.96 -45.65
C MET A 357 0.17 -16.08 -45.10
N PHE A 358 -0.48 -17.25 -45.23
CA PHE A 358 -1.80 -17.50 -44.63
C PHE A 358 -1.78 -17.34 -43.11
N GLN A 359 -0.74 -17.85 -42.44
CA GLN A 359 -0.58 -17.71 -40.99
C GLN A 359 -0.44 -16.24 -40.57
N SER A 360 0.36 -15.45 -41.29
CA SER A 360 0.49 -14.02 -41.05
C SER A 360 -0.81 -13.26 -41.28
N MET A 361 -1.53 -13.54 -42.39
CA MET A 361 -2.84 -12.92 -42.65
C MET A 361 -3.85 -13.23 -41.54
N LEU A 362 -3.92 -14.48 -41.11
CA LEU A 362 -4.84 -14.91 -40.05
C LEU A 362 -4.55 -14.20 -38.73
N VAL A 363 -3.28 -14.05 -38.35
CA VAL A 363 -2.87 -13.31 -37.15
C VAL A 363 -3.29 -11.84 -37.25
N HIS A 364 -3.01 -11.17 -38.36
CA HIS A 364 -3.35 -9.76 -38.53
C HIS A 364 -4.88 -9.53 -38.61
N VAL A 365 -5.64 -10.42 -39.26
CA VAL A 365 -7.11 -10.31 -39.32
C VAL A 365 -7.73 -10.51 -37.94
N ARG A 366 -7.24 -11.47 -37.14
CA ARG A 366 -7.64 -11.62 -35.73
C ARG A 366 -7.31 -10.39 -34.89
N GLN A 367 -6.15 -9.77 -35.11
CA GLN A 367 -5.80 -8.50 -34.47
C GLN A 367 -6.76 -7.38 -34.88
N LEU A 368 -7.19 -7.31 -36.14
CA LEU A 368 -8.20 -6.35 -36.57
C LEU A 368 -9.57 -6.60 -35.92
N GLU A 369 -9.99 -7.86 -35.77
CA GLU A 369 -11.23 -8.20 -35.05
C GLU A 369 -11.15 -7.76 -33.57
N HIS A 370 -10.01 -8.02 -32.92
CA HIS A 370 -9.74 -7.55 -31.55
C HIS A 370 -9.80 -6.02 -31.46
N ILE A 371 -9.09 -5.31 -32.35
CA ILE A 371 -9.10 -3.84 -32.38
C ILE A 371 -10.52 -3.32 -32.65
N ALA A 372 -11.30 -3.97 -33.51
CA ALA A 372 -12.69 -3.58 -33.77
C ALA A 372 -13.59 -3.71 -32.51
N LEU A 373 -13.42 -4.77 -31.71
CA LEU A 373 -14.07 -4.89 -30.40
C LEU A 373 -13.65 -3.75 -29.46
N GLU A 374 -12.36 -3.43 -29.41
CA GLU A 374 -11.83 -2.33 -28.59
C GLU A 374 -12.34 -0.95 -29.03
N ILE A 375 -12.48 -0.72 -30.35
CA ILE A 375 -13.11 0.48 -30.92
C ILE A 375 -14.57 0.56 -30.45
N GLN A 376 -15.31 -0.55 -30.49
CA GLN A 376 -16.72 -0.60 -30.09
C GLN A 376 -16.89 -0.31 -28.59
N LEU A 377 -16.05 -0.89 -27.74
CA LEU A 377 -16.02 -0.57 -26.30
C LEU A 377 -15.64 0.90 -26.06
N ALA A 378 -14.69 1.43 -26.84
CA ALA A 378 -14.22 2.80 -26.72
C ALA A 378 -15.28 3.87 -27.08
N LEU A 379 -16.38 3.50 -27.74
CA LEU A 379 -17.53 4.39 -27.98
C LEU A 379 -18.28 4.74 -26.69
N TYR A 380 -18.35 3.79 -25.75
CA TYR A 380 -19.11 3.88 -24.49
C TYR A 380 -18.21 4.11 -23.27
N GLU A 381 -16.94 3.74 -23.37
CA GLU A 381 -15.94 3.88 -22.33
C GLU A 381 -14.76 4.66 -22.86
N ASN A 382 -14.41 5.73 -22.17
CA ASN A 382 -13.18 6.42 -22.47
C ASN A 382 -12.08 6.08 -21.46
N ALA A 383 -10.87 5.85 -21.98
CA ALA A 383 -9.65 5.72 -21.17
C ALA A 383 -8.53 6.50 -21.89
N GLN A 384 -7.85 7.38 -21.18
CA GLN A 384 -6.81 8.24 -21.76
C GLN A 384 -5.69 7.42 -22.45
N ALA A 385 -5.35 7.80 -23.67
CA ALA A 385 -4.26 7.18 -24.44
C ALA A 385 -3.03 8.12 -24.47
N GLY A 386 -2.29 8.24 -23.35
CA GLY A 386 -0.91 8.75 -23.42
C GLY A 386 -0.32 9.59 -22.28
N ALA A 387 1.01 9.48 -22.17
CA ALA A 387 2.04 10.24 -21.45
C ALA A 387 2.18 10.14 -19.92
N THR A 388 1.12 10.16 -19.10
CA THR A 388 1.29 10.09 -17.63
C THR A 388 1.34 8.67 -17.07
N SER A 389 0.89 7.66 -17.82
CA SER A 389 0.91 6.26 -17.39
C SER A 389 2.28 5.59 -17.54
N ALA A 390 3.19 6.17 -18.31
CA ALA A 390 4.52 5.62 -18.55
C ALA A 390 5.46 5.73 -17.33
N SER A 391 5.25 6.71 -16.44
CA SER A 391 6.15 6.93 -15.28
C SER A 391 5.70 6.25 -13.98
N THR A 392 4.42 5.84 -13.85
CA THR A 392 3.90 5.23 -12.62
C THR A 392 3.42 3.79 -12.75
N GLY A 393 3.33 3.24 -13.97
CA GLY A 393 3.20 1.80 -14.23
C GLY A 393 1.97 1.08 -13.64
N MET A 394 1.00 1.77 -13.03
CA MET A 394 -0.12 1.13 -12.32
C MET A 394 -1.54 1.65 -12.66
N ASP A 395 -1.69 2.83 -13.27
CA ASP A 395 -3.02 3.41 -13.55
C ASP A 395 -3.40 3.27 -15.04
N ARG A 396 -3.63 2.03 -15.47
CA ARG A 396 -4.16 1.71 -16.83
C ARG A 396 -5.67 1.48 -16.87
N ALA A 397 -6.33 1.37 -15.72
CA ALA A 397 -7.79 1.37 -15.65
C ALA A 397 -8.28 2.83 -15.67
N GLY A 398 -9.14 3.19 -16.62
CA GLY A 398 -9.78 4.52 -16.65
C GLY A 398 -10.53 4.81 -15.34
N ASN A 399 -10.87 6.09 -15.08
CA ASN A 399 -11.60 6.46 -13.86
C ASN A 399 -13.12 6.24 -14.00
N HIS A 400 -13.58 5.69 -15.13
CA HIS A 400 -14.98 5.33 -15.34
C HIS A 400 -15.42 4.22 -14.37
N LEU A 401 -16.73 4.15 -14.14
CA LEU A 401 -17.31 3.27 -13.13
C LEU A 401 -17.45 1.83 -13.67
N GLN A 402 -16.42 1.00 -13.49
CA GLN A 402 -16.40 -0.40 -13.92
C GLN A 402 -17.12 -1.31 -12.92
N ILE A 403 -18.21 -1.95 -13.35
CA ILE A 403 -19.18 -2.62 -12.46
C ILE A 403 -19.44 -4.09 -12.78
N VAL A 404 -19.11 -4.55 -13.99
CA VAL A 404 -19.44 -5.91 -14.44
C VAL A 404 -18.19 -6.52 -15.08
N PRO A 405 -17.80 -7.78 -14.79
CA PRO A 405 -16.67 -8.41 -15.45
C PRO A 405 -16.88 -8.48 -16.96
N ALA A 406 -15.85 -8.14 -17.73
CA ALA A 406 -15.91 -8.17 -19.18
C ALA A 406 -15.69 -9.59 -19.72
N LEU A 407 -16.43 -9.92 -20.77
CA LEU A 407 -16.25 -11.09 -21.64
C LEU A 407 -15.28 -10.78 -22.80
N ASN A 408 -14.18 -10.08 -22.49
CA ASN A 408 -13.13 -9.76 -23.45
C ASN A 408 -11.97 -10.76 -23.28
N PRO A 409 -11.82 -11.76 -24.16
CA PRO A 409 -10.82 -12.82 -23.98
C PRO A 409 -9.38 -12.29 -24.02
N TYR A 410 -9.12 -11.22 -24.77
CA TYR A 410 -7.80 -10.60 -24.91
C TYR A 410 -7.33 -9.92 -23.62
N ALA A 411 -8.25 -9.31 -22.87
CA ALA A 411 -7.93 -8.73 -21.55
C ALA A 411 -7.63 -9.80 -20.48
N LEU A 412 -8.08 -11.03 -20.71
CA LEU A 412 -8.04 -12.14 -19.75
C LEU A 412 -6.99 -13.20 -20.09
N SER A 413 -6.32 -13.06 -21.23
CA SER A 413 -5.35 -14.03 -21.69
C SER A 413 -4.05 -14.00 -20.88
N LYS A 414 -3.41 -15.16 -20.81
CA LYS A 414 -2.08 -15.33 -20.25
C LYS A 414 -1.03 -14.53 -21.02
N SER A 415 -1.16 -14.47 -22.35
CA SER A 415 -0.24 -13.78 -23.26
C SER A 415 -0.51 -12.28 -23.48
N ARG A 416 -1.49 -11.69 -22.78
CA ARG A 416 -1.88 -10.28 -22.99
C ARG A 416 -0.69 -9.33 -22.97
N ASP A 417 -0.66 -8.38 -23.91
CA ASP A 417 0.31 -7.30 -23.86
C ASP A 417 -0.12 -6.30 -22.78
N PRO A 418 0.71 -6.03 -21.76
CA PRO A 418 0.41 -4.96 -20.82
C PRO A 418 0.17 -3.61 -21.49
N SER A 419 0.76 -3.35 -22.67
CA SER A 419 0.64 -2.09 -23.41
C SER A 419 -0.77 -1.84 -23.97
N ASP A 420 -1.58 -2.89 -24.15
CA ASP A 420 -2.95 -2.79 -24.61
C ASP A 420 -3.88 -2.16 -23.56
N LEU A 421 -4.82 -1.32 -24.01
CA LEU A 421 -5.77 -0.60 -23.16
C LEU A 421 -6.98 -1.45 -22.73
N SER A 422 -6.99 -2.74 -23.06
CA SER A 422 -8.09 -3.67 -22.82
C SER A 422 -8.40 -3.82 -21.33
N GLN A 423 -9.66 -3.64 -20.98
CA GLN A 423 -10.12 -3.68 -19.60
C GLN A 423 -10.78 -5.03 -19.28
N PRO A 424 -10.51 -5.63 -18.10
CA PRO A 424 -11.13 -6.89 -17.71
C PRO A 424 -12.57 -6.72 -17.18
N TRP A 425 -13.06 -5.48 -17.06
CA TRP A 425 -14.40 -5.11 -16.57
C TRP A 425 -15.03 -4.07 -17.49
N LEU A 426 -16.34 -4.15 -17.67
CA LEU A 426 -17.18 -3.17 -18.35
C LEU A 426 -17.60 -2.03 -17.42
N GLY A 427 -17.63 -0.84 -17.98
CA GLY A 427 -18.21 0.36 -17.41
C GLY A 427 -19.74 0.29 -17.30
N LEU A 428 -20.29 1.00 -16.33
CA LEU A 428 -21.75 1.17 -16.17
C LEU A 428 -22.39 1.76 -17.43
N THR A 429 -21.71 2.69 -18.10
CA THR A 429 -22.18 3.30 -19.34
C THR A 429 -22.39 2.27 -20.46
N THR A 430 -21.45 1.32 -20.62
CA THR A 430 -21.58 0.23 -21.60
C THR A 430 -22.76 -0.68 -21.29
N VAL A 431 -22.98 -1.03 -20.03
CA VAL A 431 -24.13 -1.86 -19.61
C VAL A 431 -25.46 -1.14 -19.90
N LEU A 432 -25.52 0.16 -19.60
CA LEU A 432 -26.74 0.95 -19.75
C LEU A 432 -27.06 1.28 -21.22
N TYR A 433 -26.06 1.66 -22.01
CA TYR A 433 -26.26 2.27 -23.33
C TYR A 433 -25.67 1.49 -24.51
N GLY A 434 -24.85 0.46 -24.25
CA GLY A 434 -24.25 -0.38 -25.29
C GLY A 434 -25.30 -1.10 -26.15
N SER A 435 -24.96 -1.41 -27.39
CA SER A 435 -25.87 -2.14 -28.28
C SER A 435 -26.16 -3.56 -27.76
N ASP A 436 -27.36 -4.07 -28.05
CA ASP A 436 -27.73 -5.45 -27.72
C ASP A 436 -26.83 -6.48 -28.45
N ASN A 437 -26.23 -6.10 -29.58
CA ASN A 437 -25.24 -6.91 -30.30
C ASN A 437 -23.90 -6.98 -29.55
N LEU A 438 -23.38 -5.84 -29.07
CA LEU A 438 -22.16 -5.79 -28.24
C LEU A 438 -22.31 -6.63 -26.98
N LEU A 439 -23.48 -6.55 -26.34
CA LEU A 439 -23.77 -7.25 -25.08
C LEU A 439 -24.41 -8.63 -25.28
N ARG A 440 -24.53 -9.12 -26.52
CA ARG A 440 -25.11 -10.44 -26.83
C ARG A 440 -24.46 -11.60 -26.05
N PRO A 441 -23.15 -11.61 -25.77
CA PRO A 441 -22.53 -12.67 -24.97
C PRO A 441 -22.95 -12.68 -23.49
N TYR A 442 -23.61 -11.63 -23.00
CA TYR A 442 -24.06 -11.50 -21.61
C TYR A 442 -25.51 -11.98 -21.45
N ASP A 443 -25.93 -12.28 -20.22
CA ASP A 443 -27.33 -12.61 -19.94
C ASP A 443 -28.23 -11.37 -20.12
N MET A 444 -28.89 -11.32 -21.28
CA MET A 444 -29.77 -10.22 -21.68
C MET A 444 -30.98 -10.02 -20.75
N LYS A 445 -31.37 -11.03 -19.96
CA LYS A 445 -32.42 -10.87 -18.93
C LYS A 445 -31.96 -9.85 -17.89
N TRP A 446 -30.73 -9.99 -17.39
CA TRP A 446 -30.18 -9.11 -16.36
C TRP A 446 -29.80 -7.76 -16.92
N ILE A 447 -29.24 -7.68 -18.14
CA ILE A 447 -28.96 -6.40 -18.80
C ILE A 447 -30.22 -5.53 -18.89
N LYS A 448 -31.33 -6.10 -19.37
CA LYS A 448 -32.61 -5.37 -19.47
C LYS A 448 -33.17 -4.99 -18.11
N ALA A 449 -33.03 -5.86 -17.10
CA ALA A 449 -33.45 -5.56 -15.73
C ALA A 449 -32.67 -4.37 -15.16
N VAL A 450 -31.34 -4.37 -15.28
CA VAL A 450 -30.48 -3.27 -14.81
C VAL A 450 -30.82 -1.95 -15.50
N ARG A 451 -31.07 -1.95 -16.82
CA ARG A 451 -31.49 -0.74 -17.57
C ARG A 451 -32.81 -0.18 -17.05
N ASN A 452 -33.80 -1.05 -16.81
CA ASN A 452 -35.10 -0.64 -16.28
C ASN A 452 -34.99 -0.11 -14.85
N ASP A 453 -34.22 -0.77 -13.99
CA ASP A 453 -34.03 -0.35 -12.61
C ASP A 453 -33.27 0.96 -12.53
N TRP A 454 -32.27 1.17 -13.39
CA TRP A 454 -31.54 2.44 -13.49
C TRP A 454 -32.48 3.60 -13.80
N GLU A 455 -33.38 3.40 -14.78
CA GLU A 455 -34.39 4.40 -15.11
C GLU A 455 -35.37 4.63 -13.95
N SER A 456 -35.80 3.56 -13.27
CA SER A 456 -36.65 3.65 -12.08
C SER A 456 -35.99 4.44 -10.95
N VAL A 457 -34.71 4.17 -10.68
CA VAL A 457 -33.91 4.92 -9.70
C VAL A 457 -33.81 6.38 -10.11
N ARG A 458 -33.52 6.67 -11.39
CA ARG A 458 -33.42 8.05 -11.91
C ARG A 458 -34.74 8.81 -11.74
N GLN A 459 -35.86 8.23 -12.16
CA GLN A 459 -37.18 8.86 -12.04
C GLN A 459 -37.57 9.10 -10.59
N THR A 460 -37.36 8.11 -9.71
CA THR A 460 -37.65 8.23 -8.28
C THR A 460 -36.79 9.30 -7.63
N PHE A 461 -35.51 9.35 -7.98
CA PHE A 461 -34.57 10.34 -7.46
C PHE A 461 -34.93 11.77 -7.88
N LEU A 462 -35.37 11.97 -9.13
CA LEU A 462 -35.80 13.27 -9.65
C LEU A 462 -37.17 13.71 -9.08
N ALA A 463 -38.09 12.77 -8.86
CA ALA A 463 -39.44 13.06 -8.38
C ALA A 463 -39.50 13.44 -6.89
N ASP A 464 -38.71 12.77 -6.03
CA ASP A 464 -38.77 12.97 -4.57
C ASP A 464 -38.07 14.24 -4.07
N GLY A 465 -37.45 15.03 -4.95
CA GLY A 465 -36.91 16.37 -4.65
C GLY A 465 -35.76 16.44 -3.63
N ALA A 466 -35.41 15.35 -2.93
CA ALA A 466 -34.17 15.13 -2.18
C ALA A 466 -34.24 13.82 -1.38
N VAL A 467 -33.46 12.79 -1.77
CA VAL A 467 -32.69 11.86 -0.91
C VAL A 467 -33.43 11.05 0.21
N LYS A 468 -34.72 11.28 0.49
CA LYS A 468 -35.35 10.96 1.79
C LYS A 468 -36.60 10.07 1.72
N GLY A 469 -36.92 9.52 0.54
CA GLY A 469 -38.08 8.65 0.35
C GLY A 469 -37.75 7.15 0.42
N PRO A 470 -38.61 6.30 1.00
CA PRO A 470 -38.41 4.84 1.05
C PRO A 470 -38.34 4.21 -0.36
N GLY A 471 -38.97 4.83 -1.37
CA GLY A 471 -38.96 4.36 -2.76
C GLY A 471 -37.57 4.38 -3.41
N LEU A 472 -36.72 5.36 -3.07
CA LEU A 472 -35.34 5.40 -3.57
C LEU A 472 -34.52 4.22 -3.02
N ARG A 473 -34.68 3.90 -1.73
CA ARG A 473 -34.00 2.78 -1.09
C ARG A 473 -34.38 1.45 -1.75
N GLU A 474 -35.67 1.20 -1.95
CA GLU A 474 -36.19 -0.02 -2.59
C GLU A 474 -35.70 -0.16 -4.04
N SER A 475 -35.74 0.93 -4.81
CA SER A 475 -35.25 0.94 -6.20
C SER A 475 -33.74 0.69 -6.26
N MET A 476 -32.95 1.31 -5.38
CA MET A 476 -31.50 1.08 -5.32
C MET A 476 -31.16 -0.35 -4.86
N GLN A 477 -31.95 -0.92 -3.94
CA GLN A 477 -31.75 -2.30 -3.49
C GLN A 477 -32.00 -3.30 -4.61
N THR A 478 -33.04 -3.05 -5.42
CA THR A 478 -33.37 -3.87 -6.60
C THR A 478 -32.27 -3.77 -7.66
N LEU A 479 -31.84 -2.55 -7.99
CA LEU A 479 -30.73 -2.31 -8.91
C LEU A 479 -29.44 -3.02 -8.46
N ALA A 480 -29.08 -2.90 -7.18
CA ALA A 480 -27.88 -3.55 -6.63
C ALA A 480 -27.96 -5.08 -6.75
N ALA A 481 -29.11 -5.68 -6.46
CA ALA A 481 -29.31 -7.12 -6.57
C ALA A 481 -29.19 -7.61 -8.03
N HIS A 482 -29.78 -6.89 -9.00
CA HIS A 482 -29.67 -7.27 -10.41
C HIS A 482 -28.27 -7.05 -10.98
N LEU A 483 -27.53 -6.03 -10.53
CA LEU A 483 -26.11 -5.85 -10.85
C LEU A 483 -25.25 -7.00 -10.31
N GLN A 484 -25.51 -7.44 -9.07
CA GLN A 484 -24.81 -8.57 -8.48
C GLN A 484 -25.08 -9.88 -9.22
N ASN A 485 -26.35 -10.14 -9.57
CA ASN A 485 -26.72 -11.33 -10.35
C ASN A 485 -26.07 -11.32 -11.74
N LEU A 486 -26.01 -10.16 -12.41
CA LEU A 486 -25.32 -10.02 -13.69
C LEU A 486 -23.82 -10.29 -13.55
N GLY A 487 -23.17 -9.71 -12.53
CA GLY A 487 -21.74 -9.91 -12.27
C GLY A 487 -21.38 -11.36 -11.97
N ASP A 488 -22.17 -12.03 -11.13
CA ASP A 488 -21.94 -13.43 -10.75
C ASP A 488 -22.18 -14.39 -11.92
N ALA A 489 -23.23 -14.17 -12.72
CA ALA A 489 -23.49 -14.97 -13.92
C ALA A 489 -22.31 -14.95 -14.90
N ASN A 490 -21.64 -13.80 -15.05
CA ASN A 490 -20.52 -13.66 -15.97
C ASN A 490 -19.26 -14.40 -15.55
N ASN A 491 -19.09 -14.75 -14.26
CA ASN A 491 -17.87 -15.42 -13.80
C ASN A 491 -17.62 -16.75 -14.52
N GLY A 492 -18.68 -17.52 -14.79
CA GLY A 492 -18.60 -18.79 -15.53
C GLY A 492 -18.34 -18.57 -17.02
N GLU A 493 -19.05 -17.63 -17.62
CA GLU A 493 -18.98 -17.33 -19.07
C GLU A 493 -17.60 -16.87 -19.53
N ARG A 494 -16.85 -16.17 -18.66
CA ARG A 494 -15.50 -15.68 -18.99
C ARG A 494 -14.53 -16.79 -19.38
N LYS A 495 -14.64 -17.94 -18.72
CA LYS A 495 -13.80 -19.10 -19.03
C LYS A 495 -14.17 -19.69 -20.38
N ILE A 496 -15.47 -19.82 -20.65
CA ILE A 496 -16.01 -20.35 -21.91
C ILE A 496 -15.54 -19.49 -23.08
N VAL A 497 -15.73 -18.17 -23.00
CA VAL A 497 -15.33 -17.23 -24.06
C VAL A 497 -13.82 -17.26 -24.32
N LEU A 498 -13.01 -17.40 -23.26
CA LEU A 498 -11.55 -17.50 -23.41
C LEU A 498 -11.13 -18.78 -24.12
N GLU A 499 -11.68 -19.93 -23.70
CA GLU A 499 -11.39 -21.24 -24.30
C GLU A 499 -11.86 -21.30 -25.76
N GLU A 500 -13.03 -20.76 -26.08
CA GLU A 500 -13.58 -20.74 -27.44
C GLU A 500 -12.81 -19.81 -28.38
N THR A 501 -12.28 -18.68 -27.88
CA THR A 501 -11.65 -17.65 -28.74
C THR A 501 -10.14 -17.83 -28.88
N LEU A 502 -9.42 -18.06 -27.77
CA LEU A 502 -7.95 -18.09 -27.74
C LEU A 502 -7.38 -19.49 -27.47
N GLY A 503 -8.23 -20.43 -27.07
CA GLY A 503 -7.83 -21.80 -26.73
C GLY A 503 -7.48 -22.01 -25.26
N PRO A 504 -7.35 -23.28 -24.82
CA PRO A 504 -7.18 -23.64 -23.41
C PRO A 504 -5.81 -23.25 -22.82
N ASP A 505 -4.77 -23.10 -23.65
CA ASP A 505 -3.41 -22.76 -23.19
C ASP A 505 -3.25 -21.29 -22.76
N GLU A 506 -4.23 -20.45 -23.12
CA GLU A 506 -4.28 -19.02 -22.81
C GLU A 506 -4.98 -18.72 -21.48
N GLU A 507 -5.46 -19.74 -20.76
CA GLU A 507 -6.07 -19.59 -19.45
C GLU A 507 -5.06 -19.16 -18.37
N ASP A 508 -5.35 -18.03 -17.71
CA ASP A 508 -4.69 -17.63 -16.47
C ASP A 508 -5.70 -17.64 -15.31
N SER A 509 -5.70 -18.74 -14.55
CA SER A 509 -6.56 -18.91 -13.37
C SER A 509 -6.38 -17.81 -12.32
N GLY A 510 -5.19 -17.22 -12.22
CA GLY A 510 -4.90 -16.15 -11.27
C GLY A 510 -5.60 -14.85 -11.67
N ILE A 511 -5.58 -14.51 -12.96
CA ILE A 511 -6.28 -13.32 -13.48
C ILE A 511 -7.77 -13.51 -13.40
N LEU A 512 -8.29 -14.66 -13.84
CA LEU A 512 -9.72 -14.97 -13.79
C LEU A 512 -10.26 -14.81 -12.37
N ALA A 513 -9.58 -15.38 -11.37
CA ALA A 513 -9.95 -15.25 -9.96
C ALA A 513 -9.80 -13.81 -9.44
N TYR A 514 -8.74 -13.10 -9.83
CA TYR A 514 -8.46 -11.75 -9.35
C TYR A 514 -9.42 -10.69 -9.89
N THR A 515 -9.97 -10.92 -11.07
CA THR A 515 -10.92 -10.06 -11.76
C THR A 515 -12.35 -10.63 -11.73
N ALA A 516 -12.59 -11.72 -11.00
CA ALA A 516 -13.94 -12.26 -10.81
C ALA A 516 -14.82 -11.29 -10.02
N TYR A 517 -16.11 -11.30 -10.35
CA TYR A 517 -17.10 -10.65 -9.52
C TYR A 517 -17.21 -11.40 -8.18
N PRO A 518 -17.13 -10.72 -7.02
CA PRO A 518 -17.24 -11.39 -5.74
C PRO A 518 -18.70 -11.80 -5.48
N PRO A 519 -18.94 -12.92 -4.78
CA PRO A 519 -20.30 -13.30 -4.36
C PRO A 519 -20.98 -12.19 -3.56
N ALA A 520 -22.33 -12.17 -3.58
CA ALA A 520 -23.12 -11.14 -2.90
C ALA A 520 -22.84 -11.03 -1.38
N ASP A 521 -22.46 -12.14 -0.74
CA ASP A 521 -22.08 -12.23 0.68
C ASP A 521 -20.57 -12.19 0.92
N SER A 522 -19.81 -11.67 -0.05
CA SER A 522 -18.35 -11.64 0.02
C SER A 522 -17.85 -10.96 1.28
N TYR A 523 -17.26 -11.78 2.15
CA TYR A 523 -16.61 -11.34 3.38
C TYR A 523 -15.53 -10.28 3.11
N ARG A 524 -14.89 -10.30 1.93
CA ARG A 524 -13.84 -9.35 1.53
C ARG A 524 -14.37 -7.92 1.38
N ILE A 525 -15.49 -7.75 0.66
CA ILE A 525 -16.09 -6.43 0.40
C ILE A 525 -16.65 -5.85 1.71
N ALA A 526 -17.38 -6.67 2.47
CA ALA A 526 -17.90 -6.27 3.78
C ALA A 526 -16.78 -5.89 4.76
N THR A 527 -15.67 -6.62 4.75
CA THR A 527 -14.50 -6.32 5.60
C THR A 527 -13.83 -5.01 5.20
N GLU A 528 -13.73 -4.70 3.90
CA GLU A 528 -13.19 -3.41 3.45
C GLU A 528 -14.07 -2.23 3.87
N VAL A 529 -15.40 -2.34 3.70
CA VAL A 529 -16.35 -1.32 4.17
C VAL A 529 -16.20 -1.12 5.69
N ARG A 530 -16.10 -2.21 6.47
CA ARG A 530 -15.87 -2.13 7.91
C ARG A 530 -14.54 -1.48 8.28
N TYR A 531 -13.46 -1.86 7.61
CA TYR A 531 -12.13 -1.29 7.82
C TYR A 531 -12.16 0.23 7.60
N ASN A 532 -12.79 0.65 6.51
CA ASN A 532 -12.86 2.04 6.07
C ASN A 532 -13.73 2.91 6.98
N THR A 533 -14.83 2.37 7.49
CA THR A 533 -15.74 3.08 8.40
C THR A 533 -15.20 3.15 9.83
N MET A 534 -14.47 2.13 10.27
CA MET A 534 -13.95 2.02 11.64
C MET A 534 -12.63 2.76 11.85
N ASP A 535 -11.80 2.92 10.81
CA ASP A 535 -10.44 3.50 10.89
C ASP A 535 -9.64 2.99 12.12
N PRO A 536 -9.24 1.70 12.12
CA PRO A 536 -8.67 1.05 13.29
C PRO A 536 -7.44 1.76 13.86
N PHE A 537 -6.58 2.31 12.99
CA PHE A 537 -5.31 2.90 13.40
C PHE A 537 -5.47 4.30 14.02
N MET A 538 -6.55 5.02 13.68
CA MET A 538 -6.94 6.23 14.41
C MET A 538 -7.28 5.90 15.87
N TYR A 539 -8.02 4.82 16.13
CA TYR A 539 -8.32 4.42 17.52
C TYR A 539 -7.11 3.80 18.22
N ALA A 540 -6.25 3.10 17.49
CA ALA A 540 -5.03 2.51 18.05
C ALA A 540 -4.13 3.57 18.73
N TRP A 541 -3.94 4.74 18.12
CA TRP A 541 -3.11 5.78 18.73
C TRP A 541 -3.75 6.37 20.00
N ILE A 542 -5.09 6.42 20.08
CA ILE A 542 -5.80 6.85 21.29
C ILE A 542 -5.52 5.87 22.43
N PHE A 543 -5.61 4.56 22.16
CA PHE A 543 -5.32 3.54 23.18
C PHE A 543 -3.86 3.57 23.61
N THR A 544 -2.91 3.71 22.68
CA THR A 544 -1.49 3.83 23.05
C THR A 544 -1.21 5.14 23.78
N PHE A 545 -1.91 6.23 23.48
CA PHE A 545 -1.77 7.50 24.20
C PHE A 545 -2.24 7.38 25.65
N ILE A 546 -3.38 6.74 25.88
CA ILE A 546 -3.85 6.43 27.24
C ILE A 546 -2.83 5.53 27.95
N ALA A 547 -2.24 4.57 27.25
CA ALA A 547 -1.18 3.73 27.81
C ALA A 547 0.07 4.55 28.19
N THR A 548 0.50 5.49 27.34
CA THR A 548 1.61 6.42 27.63
C THR A 548 1.32 7.23 28.89
N MET A 549 0.11 7.77 29.02
CA MET A 549 -0.30 8.50 30.23
C MET A 549 -0.32 7.60 31.47
N GLY A 550 -0.81 6.37 31.35
CA GLY A 550 -0.78 5.38 32.42
C GLY A 550 0.65 5.10 32.92
N PHE A 551 1.58 4.81 32.00
CA PHE A 551 2.98 4.58 32.37
C PHE A 551 3.70 5.83 32.89
N ALA A 552 3.38 7.02 32.37
CA ALA A 552 3.93 8.28 32.87
C ALA A 552 3.46 8.57 34.30
N LEU A 553 2.15 8.44 34.57
CA LEU A 553 1.57 8.65 35.89
C LEU A 553 1.99 7.59 36.92
N ALA A 554 2.42 6.40 36.46
CA ALA A 554 3.01 5.37 37.31
C ALA A 554 4.33 5.81 37.96
N PHE A 555 5.05 6.79 37.39
CA PHE A 555 6.22 7.40 38.03
C PHE A 555 5.87 8.48 39.07
N ALA A 556 4.65 9.03 39.05
CA ALA A 556 4.29 10.21 39.83
C ALA A 556 3.37 9.93 41.03
N VAL A 557 2.08 9.64 40.80
CA VAL A 557 1.02 9.78 41.84
C VAL A 557 0.44 8.42 42.27
N MET A 558 0.36 7.43 41.39
CA MET A 558 -0.23 6.11 41.68
C MET A 558 0.50 4.97 40.93
N ARG A 559 1.60 4.47 41.50
CA ARG A 559 2.51 3.49 40.86
C ARG A 559 1.79 2.25 40.30
N LYS A 560 1.16 1.44 41.16
CA LYS A 560 0.56 0.14 40.76
C LYS A 560 -0.70 0.29 39.88
N PRO A 561 -1.70 1.13 40.23
CA PRO A 561 -2.92 1.24 39.44
C PRO A 561 -2.66 1.78 38.03
N MET A 562 -1.86 2.85 37.90
CA MET A 562 -1.60 3.48 36.61
C MET A 562 -0.71 2.61 35.73
N PHE A 563 0.20 1.84 36.33
CA PHE A 563 0.98 0.84 35.61
C PHE A 563 0.08 -0.21 34.92
N TRP A 564 -0.85 -0.82 35.66
CA TRP A 564 -1.74 -1.82 35.09
C TRP A 564 -2.75 -1.24 34.10
N THR A 565 -3.20 0.00 34.31
CA THR A 565 -3.95 0.74 33.29
C THR A 565 -3.11 0.90 32.01
N GLY A 566 -1.85 1.29 32.13
CA GLY A 566 -0.91 1.39 31.02
C GLY A 566 -0.77 0.06 30.27
N VAL A 567 -0.57 -1.04 31.00
CA VAL A 567 -0.49 -2.41 30.44
C VAL A 567 -1.77 -2.80 29.71
N ALA A 568 -2.94 -2.58 30.33
CA ALA A 568 -4.22 -2.96 29.76
C ALA A 568 -4.52 -2.22 28.44
N PHE A 569 -4.30 -0.90 28.41
CA PHE A 569 -4.50 -0.11 27.20
C PHE A 569 -3.44 -0.38 26.13
N LEU A 570 -2.19 -0.69 26.50
CA LEU A 570 -1.17 -1.11 25.54
C LEU A 570 -1.54 -2.44 24.88
N LEU A 571 -1.98 -3.43 25.68
CA LEU A 571 -2.48 -4.71 25.16
C LEU A 571 -3.71 -4.53 24.28
N PHE A 572 -4.66 -3.68 24.69
CA PHE A 572 -5.83 -3.37 23.87
C PHE A 572 -5.44 -2.70 22.55
N GLY A 573 -4.50 -1.76 22.57
CA GLY A 573 -3.96 -1.14 21.36
C GLY A 573 -3.26 -2.15 20.43
N ILE A 574 -2.53 -3.13 20.97
CA ILE A 574 -1.91 -4.22 20.21
C ILE A 574 -2.99 -5.09 19.56
N VAL A 575 -3.97 -5.57 20.33
CA VAL A 575 -5.08 -6.42 19.83
C VAL A 575 -5.89 -5.67 18.77
N TRP A 576 -6.20 -4.40 19.01
CA TRP A 576 -6.94 -3.56 18.08
C TRP A 576 -6.18 -3.33 16.76
N SER A 577 -4.89 -3.05 16.85
CA SER A 577 -4.02 -2.93 15.67
C SER A 577 -3.91 -4.26 14.92
N THR A 578 -3.81 -5.39 15.63
CA THR A 578 -3.83 -6.74 15.03
C THR A 578 -5.13 -7.00 14.31
N TYR A 579 -6.28 -6.59 14.86
CA TYR A 579 -7.56 -6.67 14.15
C TYR A 579 -7.60 -5.78 12.91
N GLY A 580 -7.01 -4.58 12.98
CA GLY A 580 -6.76 -3.72 11.82
C GLY A 580 -5.96 -4.41 10.71
N PHE A 581 -4.85 -5.05 11.07
CA PHE A 581 -4.03 -5.82 10.13
C PHE A 581 -4.75 -7.05 9.59
N TYR A 582 -5.49 -7.78 10.42
CA TYR A 582 -6.30 -8.92 9.98
C TYR A 582 -7.28 -8.49 8.88
N MET A 583 -8.01 -7.39 9.08
CA MET A 583 -8.91 -6.87 8.05
C MET A 583 -8.15 -6.47 6.78
N ARG A 584 -6.98 -5.82 6.90
CA ARG A 584 -6.13 -5.49 5.74
C ARG A 584 -5.73 -6.75 4.97
N VAL A 585 -5.26 -7.80 5.66
CA VAL A 585 -4.85 -9.08 5.05
C VAL A 585 -6.03 -9.76 4.34
N VAL A 586 -7.22 -9.74 4.93
CA VAL A 586 -8.44 -10.26 4.29
C VAL A 586 -8.78 -9.49 3.01
N VAL A 587 -8.62 -8.16 3.02
CA VAL A 587 -8.95 -7.29 1.88
C VAL A 587 -7.92 -7.41 0.76
N THR A 588 -6.63 -7.45 1.09
CA THR A 588 -5.56 -7.47 0.09
C THR A 588 -5.23 -8.88 -0.38
N GLY A 589 -5.34 -9.88 0.52
CA GLY A 589 -4.81 -11.23 0.33
C GLY A 589 -3.32 -11.36 0.67
N TRP A 590 -2.71 -10.32 1.24
CA TRP A 590 -1.26 -10.18 1.43
C TRP A 590 -0.90 -9.68 2.82
N ALA A 591 0.33 -9.95 3.26
CA ALA A 591 0.87 -9.40 4.51
C ALA A 591 0.85 -7.85 4.51
N PRO A 592 0.67 -7.21 5.68
CA PRO A 592 0.35 -5.78 5.78
C PRO A 592 1.58 -4.86 5.70
N VAL A 593 2.37 -4.98 4.63
CA VAL A 593 3.51 -4.10 4.30
C VAL A 593 3.64 -3.94 2.78
N THR A 594 2.52 -3.65 2.13
CA THR A 594 2.41 -3.47 0.67
C THR A 594 2.77 -2.05 0.22
N ASN A 595 2.65 -1.07 1.11
CA ASN A 595 2.98 0.34 0.84
C ASN A 595 3.65 1.02 2.06
N MET A 596 4.05 2.29 1.89
CA MET A 596 4.71 3.03 2.97
C MET A 596 3.83 3.27 4.19
N TYR A 597 2.54 3.55 3.99
CA TYR A 597 1.61 3.73 5.10
C TYR A 597 1.56 2.48 5.98
N GLU A 598 1.47 1.31 5.36
CA GLU A 598 1.46 0.00 6.03
C GLU A 598 2.73 -0.23 6.86
N THR A 599 3.90 0.19 6.35
CA THR A 599 5.14 0.17 7.14
C THR A 599 5.04 1.06 8.39
N VAL A 600 4.50 2.29 8.25
CA VAL A 600 4.40 3.26 9.35
C VAL A 600 3.41 2.82 10.44
N ILE A 601 2.40 2.00 10.12
CA ILE A 601 1.50 1.40 11.12
C ILE A 601 2.02 0.07 11.68
N PHE A 602 2.80 -0.70 10.91
CA PHE A 602 3.36 -1.98 11.37
C PHE A 602 4.51 -1.81 12.37
N VAL A 603 5.37 -0.83 12.14
CA VAL A 603 6.50 -0.52 13.05
C VAL A 603 6.03 -0.22 14.48
N PRO A 604 5.06 0.68 14.76
CA PRO A 604 4.59 0.93 16.12
C PRO A 604 3.94 -0.30 16.76
N TRP A 605 3.28 -1.16 15.98
CA TRP A 605 2.77 -2.44 16.50
C TRP A 605 3.92 -3.33 17.01
N VAL A 606 5.02 -3.45 16.25
CA VAL A 606 6.22 -4.18 16.69
C VAL A 606 6.85 -3.52 17.92
N VAL A 607 6.94 -2.18 17.96
CA VAL A 607 7.47 -1.45 19.13
C VAL A 607 6.64 -1.76 20.38
N CYS A 608 5.32 -1.68 20.29
CA CYS A 608 4.41 -1.99 21.41
C CYS A 608 4.51 -3.47 21.82
N ALA A 609 4.56 -4.40 20.86
CA ALA A 609 4.71 -5.83 21.11
C ALA A 609 6.05 -6.17 21.80
N LEU A 610 7.17 -5.62 21.32
CA LEU A 610 8.47 -5.80 21.98
C LEU A 610 8.51 -5.13 23.35
N GLY A 611 7.92 -3.94 23.47
CA GLY A 611 7.78 -3.22 24.73
C GLY A 611 7.07 -4.03 25.80
N ILE A 612 5.91 -4.60 25.47
CA ILE A 612 5.14 -5.42 26.42
C ILE A 612 5.86 -6.73 26.76
N VAL A 613 6.55 -7.34 25.78
CA VAL A 613 7.39 -8.54 26.00
C VAL A 613 8.49 -8.22 27.01
N PHE A 614 9.25 -7.15 26.83
CA PHE A 614 10.33 -6.77 27.76
C PHE A 614 9.82 -6.30 29.13
N LEU A 615 8.68 -5.61 29.16
CA LEU A 615 8.02 -5.14 30.37
C LEU A 615 7.61 -6.33 31.25
N LEU A 616 6.87 -7.29 30.67
CA LEU A 616 6.30 -8.44 31.39
C LEU A 616 7.28 -9.60 31.54
N LEU A 617 8.51 -9.51 31.00
CA LEU A 617 9.50 -10.57 31.03
C LEU A 617 9.67 -11.21 32.42
N PRO A 618 9.76 -10.46 33.56
CA PRO A 618 9.93 -11.07 34.89
C PRO A 618 8.81 -12.03 35.30
N ILE A 619 7.62 -11.91 34.69
CA ILE A 619 6.47 -12.76 34.96
C ILE A 619 6.66 -14.16 34.35
N TYR A 620 7.13 -14.24 33.11
CA TYR A 620 7.19 -15.49 32.35
C TYR A 620 8.63 -15.97 32.01
N ASP A 621 9.66 -15.28 32.50
CA ASP A 621 11.08 -15.55 32.19
C ASP A 621 11.49 -16.99 32.52
N ARG A 622 11.07 -17.49 33.70
CA ARG A 622 11.37 -18.85 34.15
C ARG A 622 10.75 -19.89 33.24
N GLY A 623 9.45 -19.73 32.96
CA GLY A 623 8.70 -20.64 32.08
C GLY A 623 9.26 -20.67 30.66
N ARG A 624 9.57 -19.51 30.05
CA ARG A 624 10.16 -19.48 28.69
C ARG A 624 11.55 -20.12 28.64
N LEU A 625 12.40 -19.90 29.65
CA LEU A 625 13.77 -20.44 29.67
C LEU A 625 13.73 -21.95 29.90
N ALA A 626 12.82 -22.43 30.74
CA ALA A 626 12.59 -23.87 30.89
C ALA A 626 11.99 -24.49 29.63
N ALA A 627 11.05 -23.84 28.96
CA ALA A 627 10.52 -24.32 27.69
C ALA A 627 11.63 -24.48 26.64
N TRP A 628 12.51 -23.49 26.50
CA TRP A 628 13.65 -23.56 25.59
C TRP A 628 14.62 -24.69 25.98
N ARG A 629 14.97 -24.78 27.27
CA ARG A 629 15.84 -25.85 27.78
C ARG A 629 15.21 -27.24 27.63
N ALA A 630 13.89 -27.36 27.69
CA ALA A 630 13.16 -28.61 27.49
C ALA A 630 13.28 -29.17 26.07
N THR A 631 13.75 -28.36 25.10
CA THR A 631 14.00 -28.77 23.71
C THR A 631 15.43 -29.24 23.44
N ALA A 632 16.28 -29.21 24.45
CA ALA A 632 17.67 -29.68 24.33
C ALA A 632 17.71 -31.19 24.09
N ILE A 633 18.62 -31.62 23.22
CA ILE A 633 18.86 -33.05 23.00
C ILE A 633 19.70 -33.60 24.18
N PRO A 634 19.23 -34.62 24.91
CA PRO A 634 19.99 -35.21 26.01
C PRO A 634 21.40 -35.64 25.58
N GLY A 635 22.41 -35.33 26.40
CA GLY A 635 23.81 -35.70 26.14
C GLY A 635 24.55 -34.81 25.13
N THR A 636 23.92 -33.72 24.67
CA THR A 636 24.57 -32.70 23.82
C THR A 636 24.97 -31.46 24.63
N TRP A 637 25.77 -30.58 24.03
CA TRP A 637 26.13 -29.26 24.60
C TRP A 637 24.91 -28.37 24.89
N GLU A 638 23.73 -28.70 24.36
CA GLU A 638 22.49 -27.98 24.62
C GLU A 638 21.87 -28.34 25.98
N ALA A 639 22.15 -29.54 26.50
CA ALA A 639 21.58 -30.06 27.74
C ALA A 639 22.56 -29.82 28.90
N SER A 640 22.66 -28.54 29.32
CA SER A 640 23.42 -28.17 30.51
C SER A 640 22.71 -28.56 31.81
N ASP A 641 23.46 -28.54 32.91
CA ASP A 641 22.92 -28.86 34.23
C ASP A 641 21.76 -27.93 34.62
N LEU A 642 20.77 -28.51 35.31
CA LEU A 642 19.60 -27.79 35.79
C LEU A 642 20.05 -26.71 36.79
N SER A 643 19.64 -25.46 36.55
CA SER A 643 19.89 -24.41 37.53
C SER A 643 19.02 -24.60 38.77
N SER A 644 19.43 -24.02 39.89
CA SER A 644 18.67 -24.04 41.16
C SER A 644 17.21 -23.61 40.97
N ALA A 645 16.98 -22.61 40.11
CA ALA A 645 15.64 -22.13 39.75
C ALA A 645 14.79 -23.16 38.97
N GLN A 646 15.41 -24.03 38.18
CA GLN A 646 14.69 -25.10 37.47
C GLN A 646 14.45 -26.32 38.37
N LEU A 647 15.39 -26.61 39.27
CA LEU A 647 15.21 -27.65 40.29
C LEU A 647 14.05 -27.30 41.24
N GLU A 648 13.91 -26.02 41.60
CA GLU A 648 12.73 -25.49 42.31
C GLU A 648 11.42 -25.79 41.55
N MET A 649 11.43 -25.75 40.22
CA MET A 649 10.24 -25.92 39.41
C MET A 649 9.84 -27.40 39.27
N PHE A 650 10.77 -28.30 38.94
CA PHE A 650 10.40 -29.67 38.58
C PHE A 650 10.40 -30.67 39.72
N SER A 651 11.04 -30.40 40.86
CA SER A 651 11.20 -31.29 42.03
C SER A 651 11.79 -32.70 41.77
N SER A 652 11.83 -33.17 40.51
CA SER A 652 12.24 -34.48 40.04
C SER A 652 13.01 -34.37 38.73
N THR A 653 14.32 -34.63 38.80
CA THR A 653 15.22 -34.68 37.65
C THR A 653 14.79 -35.74 36.61
N LYS A 654 14.15 -36.83 37.07
CA LYS A 654 13.65 -37.89 36.18
C LYS A 654 12.54 -37.39 35.26
N LEU A 655 11.62 -36.60 35.81
CA LEU A 655 10.47 -36.07 35.07
C LEU A 655 10.93 -35.06 34.00
N TRP A 656 11.93 -34.24 34.34
CA TRP A 656 12.62 -33.36 33.40
C TRP A 656 13.32 -34.12 32.25
N MET A 657 14.04 -35.20 32.56
CA MET A 657 14.69 -36.03 31.54
C MET A 657 13.69 -36.68 30.58
N VAL A 658 12.52 -37.09 31.08
CA VAL A 658 11.43 -37.61 30.22
C VAL A 658 10.92 -36.52 29.27
N PHE A 659 10.69 -35.30 29.76
CA PHE A 659 10.29 -34.18 28.89
C PHE A 659 11.34 -33.89 27.80
N ASN A 660 12.63 -33.84 28.16
CA ASN A 660 13.71 -33.66 27.18
C ASN A 660 13.74 -34.77 26.14
N ALA A 661 13.60 -36.03 26.56
CA ALA A 661 13.61 -37.18 25.67
C ALA A 661 12.44 -37.12 24.67
N VAL A 662 11.22 -36.85 25.17
CA VAL A 662 10.02 -36.71 24.32
C VAL A 662 10.17 -35.55 23.35
N SER A 663 10.62 -34.39 23.83
CA SER A 663 10.86 -33.20 23.01
C SER A 663 11.93 -33.44 21.94
N ALA A 664 13.02 -34.14 22.27
CA ALA A 664 14.05 -34.53 21.32
C ALA A 664 13.53 -35.51 20.25
N VAL A 665 12.69 -36.48 20.63
CA VAL A 665 12.04 -37.40 19.68
C VAL A 665 11.10 -36.65 18.74
N LEU A 666 10.33 -35.68 19.24
CA LEU A 666 9.46 -34.83 18.41
C LEU A 666 10.25 -33.85 17.52
N ARG A 667 11.44 -33.42 17.96
CA ARG A 667 12.29 -32.49 17.22
C ARG A 667 12.84 -33.10 15.94
N LEU A 668 13.28 -34.36 15.96
CA LEU A 668 13.90 -35.02 14.82
C LEU A 668 13.05 -34.98 13.52
N PRO A 669 11.77 -35.42 13.52
CA PRO A 669 10.94 -35.34 12.32
C PRO A 669 10.69 -33.89 11.88
N VAL A 670 10.57 -32.95 12.81
CA VAL A 670 10.40 -31.51 12.49
C VAL A 670 11.66 -30.94 11.84
N THR A 671 12.85 -31.30 12.34
CA THR A 671 14.14 -30.93 11.73
C THR A 671 14.26 -31.48 10.31
N LEU A 672 13.97 -32.77 10.10
CA LEU A 672 14.03 -33.40 8.79
C LEU A 672 13.02 -32.77 7.82
N PHE A 673 11.80 -32.52 8.29
CA PHE A 673 10.77 -31.86 7.49
C PHE A 673 11.17 -30.43 7.09
N ILE A 674 11.67 -29.62 8.03
CA ILE A 674 12.11 -28.24 7.72
C ILE A 674 13.29 -28.26 6.74
N GLY A 675 14.27 -29.16 6.92
CA GLY A 675 15.37 -29.32 5.98
C GLY A 675 14.89 -29.68 4.57
N TYR A 676 13.97 -30.66 4.48
CA TYR A 676 13.35 -31.03 3.21
C TYR A 676 12.51 -29.89 2.61
N ALA A 677 11.78 -29.13 3.42
CA ALA A 677 10.98 -28.01 2.94
C ALA A 677 11.82 -26.86 2.38
N LEU A 678 13.01 -26.62 2.95
CA LEU A 678 13.91 -25.56 2.48
C LEU A 678 14.59 -25.90 1.15
N VAL A 679 15.00 -27.16 0.96
CA VAL A 679 15.89 -27.56 -0.16
C VAL A 679 15.22 -28.49 -1.18
N GLY A 680 14.14 -29.17 -0.81
CA GLY A 680 13.53 -30.23 -1.61
C GLY A 680 12.09 -29.99 -2.07
N LEU A 681 11.32 -29.12 -1.41
CA LEU A 681 9.95 -28.80 -1.81
C LEU A 681 9.93 -27.64 -2.82
N PRO A 682 9.46 -27.84 -4.06
CA PRO A 682 9.23 -26.73 -4.98
C PRO A 682 8.06 -25.88 -4.49
N PHE A 683 8.23 -24.56 -4.49
CA PHE A 683 7.16 -23.62 -4.14
C PHE A 683 6.75 -22.76 -5.34
N TYR A 684 5.60 -22.09 -5.20
CA TYR A 684 4.86 -21.42 -6.27
C TYR A 684 5.69 -20.44 -7.13
N ASP A 685 6.69 -19.75 -6.55
CA ASP A 685 7.54 -18.82 -7.31
C ASP A 685 8.69 -19.54 -8.03
N GLY A 686 8.41 -19.99 -9.25
CA GLY A 686 9.41 -20.52 -10.17
C GLY A 686 9.71 -22.01 -9.99
N ASN A 687 8.81 -22.77 -9.34
CA ASN A 687 8.86 -24.24 -9.23
C ASN A 687 10.23 -24.79 -8.77
N ARG A 688 10.85 -24.10 -7.81
CA ARG A 688 12.17 -24.41 -7.26
C ARG A 688 12.11 -24.40 -5.73
N PRO A 689 13.08 -25.01 -5.03
CA PRO A 689 13.16 -24.91 -3.58
C PRO A 689 13.44 -23.48 -3.10
N ILE A 690 13.10 -23.20 -1.84
CA ILE A 690 13.34 -21.91 -1.17
C ILE A 690 14.85 -21.57 -1.17
N ILE A 691 15.67 -22.56 -0.85
CA ILE A 691 17.13 -22.48 -0.91
C ILE A 691 17.57 -23.36 -2.09
N ASN A 692 17.89 -22.70 -3.20
CA ASN A 692 18.42 -23.36 -4.38
C ASN A 692 19.95 -23.26 -4.39
N PHE A 693 20.65 -24.38 -4.32
CA PHE A 693 22.11 -24.40 -4.43
C PHE A 693 22.60 -24.32 -5.88
N ASP A 694 21.74 -24.62 -6.86
CA ASP A 694 22.09 -24.63 -8.28
C ASP A 694 22.19 -23.22 -8.88
N SER A 695 21.67 -22.19 -8.20
CA SER A 695 21.77 -20.78 -8.64
C SER A 695 23.14 -20.15 -8.41
N VAL A 696 24.05 -20.86 -7.73
CA VAL A 696 25.38 -20.33 -7.39
C VAL A 696 26.34 -20.41 -8.59
N ASN A 697 26.70 -19.26 -9.13
CA ASN A 697 27.64 -19.16 -10.26
C ASN A 697 29.11 -19.10 -9.79
N PHE A 698 29.93 -20.06 -10.23
CA PHE A 698 31.37 -20.10 -9.99
C PHE A 698 32.23 -19.71 -11.21
N GLY A 699 31.62 -19.38 -12.35
CA GLY A 699 32.32 -19.17 -13.62
C GLY A 699 32.81 -17.73 -13.87
N GLY A 700 33.86 -17.58 -14.68
CA GLY A 700 34.23 -16.33 -15.38
C GLY A 700 35.33 -15.45 -14.76
N SER A 701 35.47 -15.38 -13.43
CA SER A 701 36.48 -14.55 -12.76
C SER A 701 36.80 -15.02 -11.33
N VAL A 702 37.93 -14.58 -10.75
CA VAL A 702 38.25 -14.84 -9.32
C VAL A 702 37.18 -14.21 -8.40
N PHE A 703 36.65 -13.06 -8.80
CA PHE A 703 35.62 -12.36 -8.05
C PHE A 703 34.31 -13.16 -7.99
N SER A 704 33.85 -13.71 -9.11
CA SER A 704 32.67 -14.58 -9.15
C SER A 704 32.88 -15.89 -8.39
N MET A 705 34.09 -16.45 -8.40
CA MET A 705 34.42 -17.63 -7.59
C MET A 705 34.32 -17.34 -6.07
N ILE A 706 34.89 -16.22 -5.61
CA ILE A 706 34.78 -15.80 -4.20
C ILE A 706 33.32 -15.55 -3.83
N GLN A 707 32.58 -14.85 -4.70
CA GLN A 707 31.16 -14.59 -4.50
C GLN A 707 30.36 -15.89 -4.38
N GLY A 708 30.57 -16.84 -5.29
CA GLY A 708 29.92 -18.16 -5.24
C GLY A 708 30.23 -18.92 -3.95
N LEU A 709 31.48 -18.88 -3.47
CA LEU A 709 31.88 -19.51 -2.20
C LEU A 709 31.19 -18.84 -1.00
N VAL A 710 31.16 -17.51 -0.95
CA VAL A 710 30.50 -16.76 0.13
C VAL A 710 29.00 -17.06 0.15
N ILE A 711 28.33 -17.04 -1.01
CA ILE A 711 26.91 -17.37 -1.13
C ILE A 711 26.67 -18.80 -0.66
N SER A 712 27.49 -19.76 -1.08
CA SER A 712 27.38 -21.16 -0.65
C SER A 712 27.48 -21.31 0.86
N VAL A 713 28.45 -20.65 1.50
CA VAL A 713 28.60 -20.65 2.97
C VAL A 713 27.37 -20.07 3.65
N ILE A 714 26.81 -18.97 3.12
CA ILE A 714 25.60 -18.35 3.66
C ILE A 714 24.39 -19.27 3.51
N LEU A 715 24.17 -19.88 2.34
CA LEU A 715 23.03 -20.77 2.09
C LEU A 715 23.11 -22.04 2.94
N VAL A 716 24.28 -22.69 3.00
CA VAL A 716 24.52 -23.86 3.86
C VAL A 716 24.34 -23.49 5.33
N GLY A 717 24.96 -22.40 5.76
CA GLY A 717 24.86 -21.90 7.13
C GLY A 717 23.41 -21.60 7.52
N THR A 718 22.67 -20.91 6.65
CA THR A 718 21.24 -20.58 6.86
C THR A 718 20.39 -21.84 6.93
N THR A 719 20.65 -22.82 6.08
CA THR A 719 19.94 -24.11 6.09
C THR A 719 20.17 -24.86 7.39
N ILE A 720 21.43 -25.01 7.80
CA ILE A 720 21.80 -25.70 9.04
C ILE A 720 21.22 -24.99 10.26
N LEU A 721 21.41 -23.67 10.37
CA LEU A 721 20.91 -22.90 11.50
C LEU A 721 19.38 -22.93 11.58
N THR A 722 18.69 -22.79 10.45
CA THR A 722 17.22 -22.86 10.41
C THR A 722 16.72 -24.25 10.79
N ALA A 723 17.26 -25.31 10.16
CA ALA A 723 16.89 -26.68 10.48
C ALA A 723 17.26 -27.09 11.92
N TRP A 724 18.23 -26.43 12.54
CA TRP A 724 18.65 -26.71 13.91
C TRP A 724 17.82 -25.96 14.95
N TYR A 725 17.64 -24.64 14.79
CA TYR A 725 17.03 -23.77 15.80
C TYR A 725 15.53 -23.56 15.63
N LEU A 726 15.00 -23.57 14.40
CA LEU A 726 13.56 -23.35 14.17
C LEU A 726 12.68 -24.45 14.80
N PRO A 727 13.02 -25.75 14.72
CA PRO A 727 12.29 -26.80 15.46
C PRO A 727 12.26 -26.55 16.97
N ARG A 728 13.39 -26.11 17.56
CA ARG A 728 13.46 -25.79 18.99
C ARG A 728 12.56 -24.62 19.33
N LEU A 729 12.56 -23.57 18.50
CA LEU A 729 11.70 -22.42 18.68
C LEU A 729 10.22 -22.81 18.64
N VAL A 730 9.80 -23.62 17.66
CA VAL A 730 8.42 -24.09 17.51
C VAL A 730 7.98 -24.92 18.72
N ILE A 731 8.77 -25.92 19.12
CA ILE A 731 8.43 -26.78 20.26
C ILE A 731 8.45 -25.97 21.56
N SER A 732 9.45 -25.09 21.74
CA SER A 732 9.53 -24.21 22.90
C SER A 732 8.35 -23.24 22.98
N ALA A 733 7.83 -22.74 21.85
CA ALA A 733 6.66 -21.87 21.84
C ALA A 733 5.39 -22.60 22.28
N VAL A 734 5.24 -23.88 21.90
CA VAL A 734 4.12 -24.73 22.35
C VAL A 734 4.24 -25.09 23.83
N LEU A 735 5.45 -25.37 24.31
CA LEU A 735 5.69 -25.72 25.71
C LEU A 735 5.66 -24.51 26.65
N MET A 736 5.95 -23.30 26.15
CA MET A 736 6.05 -22.09 26.99
C MET A 736 4.78 -21.82 27.80
N PRO A 737 3.55 -21.81 27.23
CA PRO A 737 2.34 -21.61 28.01
C PRO A 737 2.19 -22.63 29.14
N LEU A 738 2.52 -23.90 28.89
CA LEU A 738 2.45 -24.97 29.90
C LEU A 738 3.42 -24.71 31.05
N PHE A 739 4.68 -24.40 30.76
CA PHE A 739 5.67 -24.10 31.80
C PHE A 739 5.40 -22.80 32.53
N CYS A 740 4.89 -21.77 31.84
CA CYS A 740 4.48 -20.52 32.48
C CYS A 740 3.27 -20.71 33.40
N LEU A 741 2.26 -21.47 32.99
CA LEU A 741 1.10 -21.78 33.83
C LEU A 741 1.52 -22.65 35.02
N TYR A 742 2.38 -23.64 34.80
CA TYR A 742 2.92 -24.45 35.88
C TYR A 742 3.66 -23.57 36.90
N ASP A 743 4.62 -22.75 36.47
CA ASP A 743 5.37 -21.82 37.34
C ASP A 743 4.49 -20.79 38.05
N TRP A 744 3.34 -20.45 37.46
CA TRP A 744 2.34 -19.57 38.06
C TRP A 744 1.58 -20.23 39.22
N PHE A 745 1.23 -21.51 39.09
CA PHE A 745 0.46 -22.25 40.10
C PHE A 745 1.33 -23.07 41.08
N SER A 746 2.59 -23.34 40.76
CA SER A 746 3.45 -24.28 41.51
C SER A 746 4.28 -23.63 42.62
N VAL A 747 4.32 -22.30 42.76
CA VAL A 747 5.21 -21.61 43.72
C VAL A 747 4.51 -20.49 44.51
N ASP A 748 4.29 -20.73 45.80
CA ASP A 748 3.82 -19.71 46.76
C ASP A 748 4.99 -18.85 47.33
N LYS A 749 4.74 -17.55 47.50
CA LYS A 749 5.60 -16.44 48.05
C LYS A 749 6.59 -15.68 47.14
N LYS A 750 6.75 -15.98 45.83
CA LYS A 750 7.63 -15.21 44.91
C LYS A 750 6.90 -14.38 43.84
N LEU A 751 5.57 -14.35 43.81
CA LEU A 751 4.80 -13.62 42.79
C LEU A 751 4.89 -12.09 42.98
N GLU A 752 4.92 -11.62 44.23
CA GLU A 752 5.02 -10.20 44.55
C GLU A 752 6.37 -9.59 44.12
N ASP A 753 7.48 -10.30 44.35
CA ASP A 753 8.81 -9.91 43.85
C ASP A 753 8.87 -9.82 42.32
N ARG A 754 8.18 -10.74 41.62
CA ARG A 754 8.06 -10.70 40.16
C ARG A 754 7.30 -9.45 39.69
N PHE A 755 6.22 -9.09 40.38
CA PHE A 755 5.50 -7.86 40.06
C PHE A 755 6.31 -6.61 40.35
N GLU A 756 7.06 -6.54 41.46
CA GLU A 756 7.96 -5.41 41.73
C GLU A 756 9.04 -5.25 40.65
N LYS A 757 9.68 -6.35 40.24
CA LYS A 757 10.61 -6.35 39.09
C LYS A 757 9.96 -5.93 37.77
N THR A 758 8.66 -6.16 37.63
CA THR A 758 7.88 -5.72 36.46
C THR A 758 7.61 -4.21 36.53
N TYR A 759 7.31 -3.67 37.72
CA TYR A 759 7.16 -2.23 37.93
C TYR A 759 8.47 -1.46 37.71
N ASP A 760 9.63 -2.04 38.05
CA ASP A 760 10.94 -1.42 37.78
C ASP A 760 11.27 -1.33 36.29
N ARG A 761 10.59 -2.12 35.46
CA ARG A 761 10.71 -2.12 34.01
C ARG A 761 9.76 -1.17 33.31
N ASN A 762 9.07 -0.28 34.05
CA ASN A 762 8.11 0.69 33.51
C ASN A 762 8.67 1.52 32.33
N TYR A 763 9.99 1.74 32.27
CA TYR A 763 10.65 2.39 31.14
C TYR A 763 10.37 1.74 29.79
N TYR A 764 10.27 0.40 29.71
CA TYR A 764 9.89 -0.30 28.48
C TYR A 764 8.46 0.04 28.06
N GLY A 765 7.52 0.02 29.02
CA GLY A 765 6.12 0.37 28.77
C GLY A 765 5.98 1.82 28.31
N LEU A 766 6.62 2.76 29.00
CA LEU A 766 6.60 4.17 28.66
C LEU A 766 7.23 4.43 27.28
N ALA A 767 8.43 3.92 27.01
CA ALA A 767 9.11 4.09 25.73
C ALA A 767 8.28 3.50 24.58
N ALA A 768 7.79 2.27 24.74
CA ALA A 768 7.03 1.60 23.70
C ALA A 768 5.68 2.27 23.42
N ALA A 769 4.94 2.66 24.45
CA ALA A 769 3.66 3.35 24.28
C ALA A 769 3.86 4.75 23.68
N ALA A 770 4.88 5.51 24.13
CA ALA A 770 5.16 6.85 23.61
C ALA A 770 5.61 6.81 22.14
N CYS A 771 6.53 5.92 21.79
CA CYS A 771 6.95 5.72 20.40
C CYS A 771 5.79 5.20 19.53
N GLY A 772 5.00 4.26 20.04
CA GLY A 772 3.81 3.74 19.37
C GLY A 772 2.81 4.85 19.06
N THR A 773 2.50 5.68 20.06
CA THR A 773 1.61 6.84 19.91
C THR A 773 2.16 7.83 18.90
N PHE A 774 3.44 8.21 19.00
CA PHE A 774 4.07 9.14 18.06
C PHE A 774 3.93 8.67 16.61
N LEU A 775 4.27 7.41 16.31
CA LEU A 775 4.22 6.89 14.96
C LEU A 775 2.78 6.68 14.44
N LEU A 776 1.85 6.24 15.29
CA LEU A 776 0.44 6.12 14.88
C LEU A 776 -0.23 7.49 14.68
N CYS A 777 0.19 8.52 15.44
CA CYS A 777 -0.18 9.92 15.15
C CYS A 777 0.38 10.37 13.80
N VAL A 778 1.65 10.06 13.50
CA VAL A 778 2.24 10.33 12.17
C VAL A 778 1.46 9.59 11.09
N ALA A 779 1.09 8.32 11.29
CA ALA A 779 0.26 7.55 10.36
C ALA A 779 -1.12 8.19 10.12
N SER A 780 -1.71 8.79 11.16
CA SER A 780 -3.04 9.43 11.08
C SER A 780 -2.98 10.83 10.46
N ILE A 781 -1.88 11.57 10.64
CA ILE A 781 -1.73 12.97 10.21
C ILE A 781 -1.06 13.07 8.84
N ALA A 782 -0.01 12.28 8.55
CA ALA A 782 0.75 12.37 7.31
C ALA A 782 -0.09 12.20 6.03
N PRO A 783 -1.15 11.36 5.99
CA PRO A 783 -2.06 11.31 4.85
C PRO A 783 -2.89 12.59 4.63
N ILE A 784 -2.97 13.46 5.65
CA ILE A 784 -3.71 14.73 5.64
C ILE A 784 -2.82 15.92 5.25
N VAL A 785 -1.51 15.80 5.45
CA VAL A 785 -0.55 16.85 5.10
C VAL A 785 -0.35 16.88 3.59
N ASP A 786 -0.84 17.94 2.96
CA ASP A 786 -0.59 18.25 1.56
C ASP A 786 0.71 19.04 1.39
N THR A 787 1.54 18.62 0.44
CA THR A 787 2.79 19.29 0.06
C THR A 787 2.68 20.04 -1.28
N GLY A 788 1.46 20.20 -1.82
CA GLY A 788 1.18 20.97 -3.04
C GLY A 788 1.44 20.21 -4.35
N SER A 789 1.87 18.95 -4.28
CA SER A 789 2.07 18.09 -5.47
C SER A 789 1.61 16.64 -5.27
N SER A 790 1.53 16.14 -4.03
CA SER A 790 1.09 14.79 -3.68
C SER A 790 1.01 14.63 -2.16
N ARG A 791 0.33 13.58 -1.67
CA ARG A 791 0.27 13.28 -0.23
C ARG A 791 1.50 12.55 0.25
N VAL A 792 1.88 12.80 1.51
CA VAL A 792 3.05 12.15 2.13
C VAL A 792 2.88 10.63 2.21
N LEU A 793 1.70 10.12 2.60
CA LEU A 793 1.40 8.69 2.66
C LEU A 793 0.02 8.38 2.04
N ASN A 794 -0.05 7.28 1.27
CA ASN A 794 -1.31 6.76 0.72
C ASN A 794 -1.89 5.68 1.65
N THR A 795 -3.10 5.88 2.17
CA THR A 795 -3.80 4.93 3.05
C THR A 795 -4.55 3.84 2.29
N GLU A 796 -4.75 4.03 1.00
CA GLU A 796 -5.56 3.17 0.15
C GLU A 796 -4.87 1.84 -0.16
N PHE A 797 -5.70 0.82 -0.44
CA PHE A 797 -5.22 -0.48 -0.90
C PHE A 797 -4.87 -0.40 -2.39
N SER A 798 -3.62 -0.67 -2.71
CA SER A 798 -3.10 -0.72 -4.09
C SER A 798 -2.84 -2.17 -4.53
N PRO A 799 -2.91 -2.47 -5.84
CA PRO A 799 -2.45 -3.75 -6.35
C PRO A 799 -0.95 -3.91 -6.08
N LEU A 800 -0.52 -5.13 -5.77
CA LEU A 800 0.90 -5.41 -5.57
C LEU A 800 1.65 -5.49 -6.89
N GLN A 801 2.88 -4.97 -6.86
CA GLN A 801 3.87 -5.17 -7.92
C GLN A 801 4.04 -6.68 -8.16
N PRO A 802 4.18 -7.16 -9.41
CA PRO A 802 4.23 -8.59 -9.72
C PRO A 802 5.24 -9.37 -8.87
N VAL A 803 6.43 -8.80 -8.64
CA VAL A 803 7.50 -9.39 -7.83
C VAL A 803 7.14 -9.53 -6.34
N LEU A 804 6.21 -8.72 -5.84
CA LEU A 804 5.71 -8.76 -4.46
C LEU A 804 4.48 -9.66 -4.29
N ARG A 805 3.94 -10.23 -5.37
CA ARG A 805 2.83 -11.21 -5.32
C ARG A 805 3.27 -12.57 -4.75
N SER A 806 4.48 -12.67 -4.21
CA SER A 806 4.89 -13.78 -3.37
C SER A 806 4.47 -13.56 -1.93
N ASN A 807 3.47 -14.32 -1.46
CA ASN A 807 3.02 -14.25 -0.08
C ASN A 807 4.12 -14.72 0.90
N VAL A 808 4.98 -15.65 0.48
CA VAL A 808 6.06 -16.19 1.31
C VAL A 808 7.09 -15.12 1.61
N TRP A 809 7.69 -14.51 0.58
CA TRP A 809 8.77 -13.54 0.77
C TRP A 809 8.30 -12.23 1.39
N LEU A 810 7.10 -11.77 1.02
CA LEU A 810 6.47 -10.62 1.66
C LEU A 810 6.28 -10.87 3.17
N THR A 811 5.90 -12.09 3.56
CA THR A 811 5.70 -12.43 4.99
C THR A 811 7.02 -12.63 5.73
N ILE A 812 7.97 -13.39 5.20
CA ILE A 812 9.16 -13.77 5.97
C ILE A 812 10.29 -12.74 5.88
N HIS A 813 10.54 -12.16 4.70
CA HIS A 813 11.63 -11.19 4.53
C HIS A 813 11.17 -9.80 4.94
N VAL A 814 10.11 -9.28 4.33
CA VAL A 814 9.70 -7.88 4.49
C VAL A 814 9.20 -7.60 5.91
N LEU A 815 8.41 -8.49 6.53
CA LEU A 815 8.03 -8.31 7.94
C LEU A 815 9.23 -8.37 8.88
N THR A 816 10.22 -9.24 8.62
CA THR A 816 11.40 -9.38 9.49
C THR A 816 12.29 -8.14 9.44
N ILE A 817 12.57 -7.61 8.24
CA ILE A 817 13.39 -6.40 8.08
C ILE A 817 12.68 -5.18 8.67
N VAL A 818 11.36 -5.05 8.50
CA VAL A 818 10.61 -3.94 9.09
C VAL A 818 10.44 -4.09 10.61
N ALA A 819 10.34 -5.31 11.13
CA ALA A 819 10.34 -5.56 12.56
C ALA A 819 11.66 -5.11 13.23
N SER A 820 12.79 -5.16 12.50
CA SER A 820 14.06 -4.61 12.99
C SER A 820 13.97 -3.09 13.19
N TYR A 821 13.17 -2.38 12.39
CA TYR A 821 12.91 -0.95 12.57
C TYR A 821 12.15 -0.70 13.86
N GLY A 822 11.17 -1.55 14.19
CA GLY A 822 10.47 -1.50 15.47
C GLY A 822 11.41 -1.71 16.67
N ALA A 823 12.31 -2.70 16.61
CA ALA A 823 13.31 -2.89 17.66
C ALA A 823 14.28 -1.70 17.78
N GLY A 824 14.69 -1.12 16.64
CA GLY A 824 15.53 0.08 16.60
C GLY A 824 14.84 1.31 17.20
N ILE A 825 13.54 1.49 16.96
CA ILE A 825 12.74 2.57 17.54
C ILE A 825 12.53 2.39 19.04
N LEU A 826 12.32 1.15 19.51
CA LEU A 826 12.27 0.89 20.96
C LEU A 826 13.60 1.28 21.63
N ALA A 827 14.73 0.93 21.02
CA ALA A 827 16.05 1.35 21.50
C ALA A 827 16.21 2.87 21.49
N TRP A 828 15.73 3.55 20.44
CA TRP A 828 15.72 5.01 20.34
C TRP A 828 14.85 5.67 21.42
N GLY A 829 13.66 5.15 21.69
CA GLY A 829 12.76 5.66 22.74
C GLY A 829 13.37 5.52 24.13
N LEU A 830 13.97 4.36 24.43
CA LEU A 830 14.73 4.16 25.67
C LEU A 830 15.95 5.09 25.75
N GLY A 831 16.63 5.31 24.63
CA GLY A 831 17.73 6.26 24.49
C GLY A 831 17.31 7.69 24.85
N TRP A 832 16.16 8.15 24.34
CA TRP A 832 15.62 9.47 24.69
C TRP A 832 15.21 9.62 26.14
N LEU A 833 14.64 8.57 26.75
CA LEU A 833 14.41 8.56 28.19
C LEU A 833 15.74 8.73 28.95
N ALA A 834 16.79 8.00 28.53
CA ALA A 834 18.11 8.13 29.15
C ALA A 834 18.72 9.52 28.95
N LEU A 835 18.63 10.09 27.75
CA LEU A 835 19.06 11.45 27.44
C LEU A 835 18.32 12.48 28.29
N GLY A 836 17.03 12.27 28.58
CA GLY A 836 16.25 13.08 29.51
C GLY A 836 16.86 13.10 30.92
N TYR A 837 17.26 11.94 31.45
CA TYR A 837 17.97 11.85 32.73
C TYR A 837 19.37 12.49 32.67
N TYR A 838 20.12 12.32 31.59
CA TYR A 838 21.40 13.03 31.41
C TYR A 838 21.21 14.55 31.35
N MET A 839 20.10 15.02 30.79
CA MET A 839 19.78 16.43 30.62
C MET A 839 19.21 17.10 31.87
N PHE A 840 18.37 16.42 32.64
CA PHE A 840 17.61 17.05 33.73
C PHE A 840 17.81 16.38 35.09
N GLY A 841 18.41 15.19 35.11
CA GLY A 841 18.68 14.45 36.34
C GLY A 841 19.76 15.11 37.21
N LYS A 842 19.69 14.81 38.50
CA LYS A 842 20.70 15.22 39.48
C LYS A 842 21.92 14.31 39.35
N TYR A 843 23.06 14.92 39.05
CA TYR A 843 24.33 14.20 39.02
C TYR A 843 24.74 13.87 40.46
N ARG A 844 25.26 12.66 40.65
CA ARG A 844 25.64 12.11 41.95
C ARG A 844 27.13 12.31 42.18
N ALA A 845 27.52 12.42 43.44
CA ALA A 845 28.91 12.58 43.79
C ALA A 845 29.79 11.38 43.35
N PRO A 846 31.10 11.61 43.14
CA PRO A 846 32.05 10.52 42.93
C PRO A 846 32.12 9.61 44.17
N VAL A 847 32.38 8.33 43.91
CA VAL A 847 32.61 7.32 44.96
C VAL A 847 34.05 6.87 44.84
N VAL A 848 34.77 6.88 45.96
CA VAL A 848 36.10 6.26 46.06
C VAL A 848 35.90 4.82 46.55
N ALA A 849 36.23 3.84 45.71
CA ALA A 849 36.21 2.44 46.12
C ALA A 849 37.45 2.14 46.97
N SER A 850 37.29 1.92 48.27
CA SER A 850 38.36 1.39 49.11
C SER A 850 38.43 -0.14 48.94
N THR A 851 39.47 -0.59 48.23
CA THR A 851 39.96 -1.99 48.14
C THR A 851 39.02 -3.08 47.60
N LEU A 852 39.32 -3.55 46.36
CA LEU A 852 39.39 -4.93 45.84
C LEU A 852 38.62 -5.28 44.55
N ASN A 853 39.38 -5.96 43.68
CA ASN A 853 39.09 -6.78 42.49
C ASN A 853 38.33 -6.18 41.30
N GLU A 854 39.14 -5.69 40.36
CA GLU A 854 38.83 -5.36 38.97
C GLU A 854 38.24 -6.56 38.20
N GLY A 855 36.91 -6.58 38.03
CA GLY A 855 36.24 -7.54 37.14
C GLY A 855 35.36 -6.92 36.05
N LEU A 856 35.05 -5.62 36.12
CA LEU A 856 34.06 -4.98 35.23
C LEU A 856 34.47 -3.58 34.73
N ALA A 857 35.71 -3.15 34.97
CA ALA A 857 36.23 -1.92 34.38
C ALA A 857 36.92 -2.21 33.04
N PRO A 858 36.68 -1.43 31.97
CA PRO A 858 37.48 -1.53 30.75
C PRO A 858 38.96 -1.28 31.10
N LYS A 859 39.86 -2.11 30.52
CA LYS A 859 41.31 -2.19 30.79
C LYS A 859 42.13 -0.88 30.63
N HIS A 860 41.51 0.27 30.41
CA HIS A 860 42.17 1.56 30.18
C HIS A 860 41.67 2.73 31.05
N ALA A 861 40.91 2.47 32.12
CA ALA A 861 40.57 3.52 33.08
C ALA A 861 41.81 3.92 33.90
N HIS A 862 42.46 5.03 33.51
CA HIS A 862 43.53 5.66 34.28
C HIS A 862 42.95 6.30 35.55
N GLY A 863 43.35 5.80 36.72
CA GLY A 863 43.20 6.44 38.04
C GLY A 863 41.78 6.62 38.57
N PRO A 864 41.60 6.89 39.88
CA PRO A 864 40.31 7.26 40.44
C PRO A 864 39.88 8.61 39.87
N GLN A 865 39.02 8.61 38.84
CA GLN A 865 38.46 9.85 38.31
C GLN A 865 37.40 10.39 39.27
N MET A 866 37.78 11.41 40.04
CA MET A 866 36.88 12.24 40.85
C MET A 866 36.01 13.11 39.92
N SER A 867 34.96 12.52 39.34
CA SER A 867 33.97 13.25 38.53
C SER A 867 32.57 12.85 38.94
N TYR A 868 31.64 13.79 38.84
CA TYR A 868 30.23 13.55 39.10
C TYR A 868 29.68 12.43 38.20
N ARG A 869 28.96 11.49 38.81
CA ARG A 869 28.35 10.34 38.13
C ARG A 869 26.95 10.71 37.63
N PRO A 870 26.51 10.15 36.49
CA PRO A 870 25.14 10.35 36.03
C PRO A 870 24.10 9.71 36.98
N PRO A 871 22.82 10.08 36.84
CA PRO A 871 21.71 9.44 37.55
C PRO A 871 21.72 7.92 37.43
N GLU A 872 21.17 7.22 38.42
CA GLU A 872 21.17 5.75 38.47
C GLU A 872 20.39 5.11 37.33
N GLU A 873 19.31 5.78 36.95
CA GLU A 873 18.40 5.39 35.89
C GLU A 873 19.14 5.25 34.55
N CYS A 874 20.19 6.05 34.31
CA CYS A 874 21.02 5.94 33.11
C CYS A 874 21.73 4.59 33.00
N PHE A 875 22.05 3.92 34.12
CA PHE A 875 22.64 2.58 34.10
C PHE A 875 21.61 1.54 33.63
N THR A 876 20.43 1.55 34.24
CA THR A 876 19.31 0.65 33.91
C THR A 876 18.84 0.83 32.47
N LEU A 877 18.64 2.09 32.04
CA LEU A 877 18.26 2.41 30.67
C LEU A 877 19.35 2.03 29.66
N GLY A 878 20.64 2.19 30.00
CA GLY A 878 21.74 1.70 29.18
C GLY A 878 21.64 0.19 28.93
N GLN A 879 21.35 -0.60 29.95
CA GLN A 879 21.15 -2.04 29.79
C GLN A 879 19.92 -2.36 28.94
N HIS A 880 18.83 -1.60 29.09
CA HIS A 880 17.64 -1.76 28.27
C HIS A 880 17.89 -1.44 26.79
N CYS A 881 18.62 -0.36 26.50
CA CYS A 881 19.08 -0.03 25.16
C CYS A 881 19.92 -1.16 24.57
N TYR A 882 20.86 -1.73 25.33
CA TYR A 882 21.70 -2.83 24.87
C TYR A 882 20.85 -4.03 24.42
N ARG A 883 19.86 -4.44 25.22
CA ARG A 883 18.95 -5.55 24.89
C ARG A 883 18.09 -5.25 23.66
N ALA A 884 17.58 -4.02 23.51
CA ALA A 884 16.81 -3.63 22.34
C ALA A 884 17.66 -3.62 21.05
N ILE A 885 18.90 -3.13 21.13
CA ILE A 885 19.87 -3.15 20.01
C ILE A 885 20.21 -4.60 19.60
N GLN A 886 20.35 -5.53 20.55
CA GLN A 886 20.58 -6.95 20.24
C GLN A 886 19.44 -7.55 19.39
N VAL A 887 18.18 -7.24 19.73
CA VAL A 887 17.01 -7.66 18.93
C VAL A 887 17.00 -6.99 17.57
N ALA A 888 17.34 -5.69 17.49
CA ALA A 888 17.44 -4.98 16.23
C ALA A 888 18.48 -5.61 15.30
N VAL A 889 19.67 -5.94 15.80
CA VAL A 889 20.73 -6.64 15.03
C VAL A 889 20.26 -8.00 14.55
N LEU A 890 19.62 -8.80 15.41
CA LEU A 890 19.14 -10.13 15.05
C LEU A 890 18.14 -10.07 13.88
N LEU A 891 17.14 -9.19 13.99
CA LEU A 891 16.11 -9.02 12.96
C LEU A 891 16.68 -8.39 11.69
N LEU A 892 17.58 -7.41 11.83
CA LEU A 892 18.20 -6.73 10.69
C LEU A 892 19.11 -7.69 9.91
N ALA A 893 19.96 -8.46 10.58
CA ALA A 893 20.83 -9.45 9.94
C ALA A 893 20.02 -10.54 9.24
N THR A 894 19.01 -11.09 9.93
CA THR A 894 18.11 -12.11 9.38
C THR A 894 17.35 -11.56 8.17
N GLY A 895 16.81 -10.34 8.29
CA GLY A 895 16.13 -9.65 7.21
C GLY A 895 17.03 -9.43 5.99
N THR A 896 18.27 -8.97 6.17
CA THR A 896 19.23 -8.77 5.07
C THR A 896 19.57 -10.08 4.35
N ILE A 897 19.76 -11.19 5.09
CA ILE A 897 20.02 -12.51 4.49
C ILE A 897 18.81 -13.01 3.70
N LEU A 898 17.61 -12.94 4.30
CA LEU A 898 16.36 -13.32 3.63
C LEU A 898 16.11 -12.47 2.38
N GLY A 899 16.54 -11.20 2.38
CA GLY A 899 16.45 -10.31 1.23
C GLY A 899 17.34 -10.76 0.08
N GLY A 900 18.56 -11.22 0.37
CA GLY A 900 19.44 -11.79 -0.65
C GLY A 900 18.90 -13.08 -1.27
N ILE A 901 18.28 -13.95 -0.45
CA ILE A 901 17.63 -15.16 -0.97
C ILE A 901 16.42 -14.78 -1.84
N TRP A 902 15.61 -13.83 -1.41
CA TRP A 902 14.49 -13.32 -2.21
C TRP A 902 14.94 -12.65 -3.52
N ALA A 903 16.08 -11.95 -3.51
CA ALA A 903 16.67 -11.33 -4.70
C ALA A 903 17.12 -12.40 -5.71
N ASP A 904 17.70 -13.51 -5.25
CA ASP A 904 18.06 -14.65 -6.09
C ASP A 904 16.83 -15.27 -6.75
N VAL A 905 15.74 -15.35 -5.98
CA VAL A 905 14.46 -15.81 -6.49
C VAL A 905 13.92 -14.82 -7.54
N SER A 906 13.88 -13.54 -7.24
CA SER A 906 13.16 -12.58 -8.07
C SER A 906 13.92 -12.13 -9.33
N TRP A 907 15.24 -12.00 -9.24
CA TRP A 907 16.07 -11.43 -10.32
C TRP A 907 17.23 -12.33 -10.74
N GLY A 908 17.30 -13.57 -10.22
CA GLY A 908 18.38 -14.51 -10.56
C GLY A 908 19.75 -14.12 -10.03
N ARG A 909 19.81 -13.25 -9.00
CA ARG A 909 21.07 -12.88 -8.31
C ARG A 909 20.88 -12.69 -6.81
N PHE A 910 21.74 -13.31 -6.01
CA PHE A 910 21.71 -13.18 -4.54
C PHE A 910 21.96 -11.76 -4.01
N TRP A 911 22.85 -11.00 -4.65
CA TRP A 911 23.20 -9.64 -4.22
C TRP A 911 23.61 -8.78 -5.41
N GLY A 912 23.40 -7.49 -5.28
CA GLY A 912 23.79 -6.44 -6.21
C GLY A 912 24.07 -5.16 -5.46
N TRP A 913 24.73 -4.23 -6.14
CA TRP A 913 25.07 -2.93 -5.55
C TRP A 913 23.92 -1.93 -5.64
N ASP A 914 22.69 -2.43 -5.49
CA ASP A 914 21.48 -1.62 -5.43
C ASP A 914 21.50 -0.77 -4.15
N PRO A 915 21.11 0.52 -4.19
CA PRO A 915 21.15 1.38 -3.02
C PRO A 915 20.37 0.85 -1.82
N LYS A 916 19.26 0.12 -2.00
CA LYS A 916 18.54 -0.49 -0.88
C LYS A 916 19.32 -1.63 -0.22
N GLU A 917 19.89 -2.51 -1.03
CA GLU A 917 20.74 -3.62 -0.57
C GLU A 917 21.95 -3.07 0.21
N VAL A 918 22.64 -2.06 -0.35
CA VAL A 918 23.81 -1.43 0.28
C VAL A 918 23.44 -0.75 1.61
N TRP A 919 22.34 0.00 1.66
CA TRP A 919 21.95 0.70 2.89
C TRP A 919 21.47 -0.25 4.00
N ALA A 920 20.85 -1.37 3.64
CA ALA A 920 20.56 -2.44 4.61
C ALA A 920 21.85 -2.98 5.24
N LEU A 921 22.89 -3.23 4.43
CA LEU A 921 24.20 -3.66 4.92
C LEU A 921 24.88 -2.58 5.78
N VAL A 922 24.89 -1.31 5.34
CA VAL A 922 25.48 -0.20 6.11
C VAL A 922 24.81 -0.08 7.49
N THR A 923 23.48 -0.16 7.54
CA THR A 923 22.74 -0.10 8.81
C THR A 923 23.09 -1.28 9.70
N LEU A 924 23.19 -2.49 9.15
CA LEU A 924 23.60 -3.67 9.89
C LEU A 924 25.00 -3.50 10.50
N LEU A 925 25.96 -3.04 9.71
CA LEU A 925 27.34 -2.81 10.16
C LEU A 925 27.43 -1.75 11.25
N ILE A 926 26.64 -0.67 11.17
CA ILE A 926 26.56 0.36 12.23
C ILE A 926 26.08 -0.26 13.54
N TYR A 927 24.97 -1.01 13.51
CA TYR A 927 24.42 -1.65 14.71
C TYR A 927 25.36 -2.69 15.31
N VAL A 928 26.02 -3.51 14.47
CA VAL A 928 27.04 -4.47 14.90
C VAL A 928 28.24 -3.76 15.51
N ALA A 929 28.71 -2.66 14.91
CA ALA A 929 29.80 -1.86 15.45
C ALA A 929 29.47 -1.28 16.83
N ILE A 930 28.22 -0.84 17.06
CA ILE A 930 27.76 -0.37 18.39
C ILE A 930 27.81 -1.50 19.41
N LEU A 931 27.30 -2.70 19.08
CA LEU A 931 27.36 -3.86 19.99
C LEU A 931 28.81 -4.30 20.25
N HIS A 932 29.65 -4.30 19.22
CA HIS A 932 31.06 -4.66 19.34
C HIS A 932 31.83 -3.65 20.20
N ALA A 933 31.59 -2.35 20.01
CA ALA A 933 32.18 -1.30 20.83
C ALA A 933 31.77 -1.44 22.31
N ARG A 934 30.53 -1.87 22.60
CA ARG A 934 30.12 -2.19 23.96
C ARG A 934 30.83 -3.43 24.51
N PHE A 935 30.92 -4.50 23.72
CA PHE A 935 31.60 -5.74 24.12
C PHE A 935 33.10 -5.54 24.36
N ALA A 936 33.77 -4.76 23.50
CA ALA A 936 35.18 -4.40 23.62
C ALA A 936 35.47 -3.38 24.74
N GLY A 937 34.45 -2.87 25.43
CA GLY A 937 34.57 -1.90 26.51
C GLY A 937 34.84 -0.45 26.04
N TRP A 938 34.73 -0.17 24.75
CA TRP A 938 34.89 1.19 24.19
C TRP A 938 33.70 2.09 24.53
N PHE A 939 32.49 1.52 24.60
CA PHE A 939 31.26 2.26 24.89
C PHE A 939 30.78 2.04 26.32
N ASN A 940 30.80 3.13 27.11
CA ASN A 940 30.05 3.23 28.36
C ASN A 940 28.54 3.41 28.11
N ASN A 941 27.75 3.57 29.16
CA ASN A 941 26.28 3.70 29.03
C ASN A 941 25.88 4.91 28.19
N PHE A 942 26.60 6.04 28.29
CA PHE A 942 26.34 7.21 27.46
C PHE A 942 26.67 6.96 25.98
N GLY A 943 27.80 6.31 25.69
CA GLY A 943 28.16 5.92 24.31
C GLY A 943 27.16 4.96 23.69
N LEU A 944 26.56 4.07 24.49
CA LEU A 944 25.49 3.19 24.04
C LEU A 944 24.19 3.96 23.71
N VAL A 945 23.83 4.97 24.52
CA VAL A 945 22.69 5.87 24.27
C VAL A 945 22.94 6.75 23.03
N VAL A 946 24.16 7.24 22.80
CA VAL A 946 24.55 7.87 21.54
C VAL A 946 24.34 6.89 20.37
N GLY A 947 24.75 5.63 20.55
CA GLY A 947 24.55 4.55 19.59
C GLY A 947 23.09 4.34 19.19
N THR A 948 22.11 4.52 20.09
CA THR A 948 20.68 4.39 19.72
C THR A 948 20.23 5.47 18.75
N ILE A 949 20.77 6.70 18.86
CA ILE A 949 20.46 7.81 17.94
C ILE A 949 21.12 7.60 16.58
N ILE A 950 22.38 7.15 16.57
CA ILE A 950 23.13 6.83 15.35
C ILE A 950 22.45 5.67 14.60
N GLY A 951 22.15 4.58 15.30
CA GLY A 951 21.50 3.41 14.72
C GLY A 951 20.14 3.74 14.13
N PHE A 952 19.30 4.47 14.87
CA PHE A 952 17.99 4.87 14.35
C PHE A 952 18.09 5.83 13.15
N SER A 953 19.07 6.74 13.14
CA SER A 953 19.35 7.60 11.98
C SER A 953 19.70 6.78 10.73
N ALA A 954 20.45 5.68 10.88
CA ALA A 954 20.76 4.77 9.79
C ALA A 954 19.52 4.01 9.27
N ILE A 955 18.60 3.62 10.16
CA ILE A 955 17.30 3.05 9.77
C ILE A 955 16.48 4.05 8.96
N VAL A 956 16.38 5.30 9.41
CA VAL A 956 15.69 6.37 8.67
C VAL A 956 16.36 6.61 7.30
N GLY A 957 17.69 6.57 7.24
CA GLY A 957 18.43 6.65 5.98
C GLY A 957 18.10 5.52 5.01
N SER A 958 18.04 4.28 5.48
CA SER A 958 17.73 3.11 4.65
C SER A 958 16.28 3.07 4.18
N TRP A 959 15.35 3.35 5.08
CA TRP A 959 13.92 3.30 4.80
C TRP A 959 13.47 4.50 3.96
N TYR A 960 13.71 5.73 4.46
CA TYR A 960 13.24 6.96 3.84
C TYR A 960 14.30 7.60 2.93
N GLY A 961 15.56 7.69 3.37
CA GLY A 961 16.62 8.37 2.63
C GLY A 961 16.89 7.77 1.25
N VAL A 962 16.87 6.44 1.12
CA VAL A 962 17.06 5.80 -0.19
C VAL A 962 15.88 6.03 -1.14
N ASN A 963 14.65 6.07 -0.63
CA ASN A 963 13.45 6.25 -1.45
C ASN A 963 13.26 7.70 -1.91
N PHE A 964 13.62 8.68 -1.07
CA PHE A 964 13.27 10.10 -1.31
C PHE A 964 14.47 11.04 -1.42
N LEU A 965 15.53 10.85 -0.62
CA LEU A 965 16.69 11.76 -0.63
C LEU A 965 17.66 11.45 -1.77
N LEU A 966 17.99 10.18 -2.03
CA LEU A 966 18.89 9.82 -3.13
C LEU A 966 18.39 10.24 -4.52
N PRO A 967 17.10 10.08 -4.87
CA PRO A 967 16.61 10.56 -6.16
C PRO A 967 16.71 12.10 -6.30
N LEU A 968 16.50 12.86 -5.22
CA LEU A 968 16.70 14.32 -5.22
C LEU A 968 18.13 14.74 -5.54
N PHE A 969 19.14 13.99 -5.07
CA PHE A 969 20.55 14.29 -5.38
C PHE A 969 20.99 13.79 -6.76
N LYS A 970 20.28 12.83 -7.36
CA LYS A 970 20.61 12.22 -8.66
C LYS A 970 19.75 12.72 -9.83
N GLY A 971 18.69 13.49 -9.58
CA GLY A 971 17.80 14.05 -10.61
C GLY A 971 16.88 13.02 -11.29
N GLY A 972 16.39 12.00 -10.58
CA GLY A 972 15.51 10.96 -11.16
C GLY A 972 14.37 10.52 -10.22
N ASP A 973 13.43 9.70 -10.72
CA ASP A 973 12.16 9.37 -10.03
C ASP A 973 12.16 8.07 -9.18
N ALA A 974 13.15 7.17 -9.35
CA ALA A 974 13.29 5.97 -8.50
C ALA A 974 14.76 5.50 -8.42
N VAL A 975 15.15 5.00 -7.23
CA VAL A 975 16.52 4.52 -6.98
C VAL A 975 16.48 3.03 -6.63
N GLY A 976 16.46 2.20 -7.67
CA GLY A 976 16.73 0.76 -7.55
C GLY A 976 15.52 -0.17 -7.65
N LEU A 977 15.80 -1.46 -7.85
CA LEU A 977 14.80 -2.51 -8.10
C LEU A 977 13.91 -2.83 -6.89
N HIS A 978 14.31 -2.40 -5.69
CA HIS A 978 13.65 -2.65 -4.41
C HIS A 978 12.84 -1.45 -3.88
N SER A 979 12.72 -0.38 -4.66
CA SER A 979 12.04 0.85 -4.25
C SER A 979 10.58 0.83 -4.68
N TYR A 980 9.71 0.21 -3.88
CA TYR A 980 8.26 0.15 -4.14
C TYR A 980 7.45 1.19 -3.34
N GLY A 981 8.10 1.90 -2.42
CA GLY A 981 7.48 2.93 -1.62
C GLY A 981 7.52 4.28 -2.35
N SER A 982 6.44 4.64 -3.03
CA SER A 982 6.21 6.01 -3.52
C SER A 982 5.48 6.82 -2.45
N GLY A 983 5.98 8.02 -2.15
CA GLY A 983 5.42 8.99 -1.21
C GLY A 983 5.51 10.39 -1.80
N GLY A 984 4.74 11.33 -1.25
CA GLY A 984 4.64 12.66 -1.84
C GLY A 984 5.88 13.52 -1.67
N LYS A 985 6.31 14.17 -2.77
CA LYS A 985 7.40 15.15 -2.81
C LYS A 985 7.10 16.27 -1.80
N GLY A 986 7.97 16.50 -0.81
CA GLY A 986 7.83 17.52 0.24
C GLY A 986 7.92 17.01 1.68
N SER A 987 7.78 15.70 1.91
CA SER A 987 7.96 15.09 3.23
C SER A 987 9.42 15.03 3.69
N GLU A 988 10.37 15.27 2.78
CA GLU A 988 11.81 15.18 3.04
C GLU A 988 12.24 16.23 4.04
N ILE A 989 11.67 17.44 3.97
CA ILE A 989 11.96 18.53 4.91
C ILE A 989 11.55 18.14 6.33
N MET A 990 10.40 17.49 6.50
CA MET A 990 9.92 17.06 7.82
C MET A 990 10.81 15.98 8.42
N VAL A 991 11.19 14.98 7.61
CA VAL A 991 12.08 13.90 8.05
C VAL A 991 13.48 14.42 8.34
N MET A 992 14.04 15.28 7.47
CA MET A 992 15.35 15.91 7.69
C MET A 992 15.33 16.80 8.94
N GLY A 993 14.28 17.59 9.15
CA GLY A 993 14.10 18.41 10.34
C GLY A 993 14.01 17.57 11.61
N PHE A 994 13.29 16.44 11.57
CA PHE A 994 13.25 15.48 12.67
C PHE A 994 14.63 14.88 12.96
N VAL A 995 15.37 14.42 11.94
CA VAL A 995 16.74 13.90 12.12
C VAL A 995 17.65 14.98 12.69
N ALA A 996 17.63 16.19 12.15
CA ALA A 996 18.43 17.31 12.64
C ALA A 996 18.11 17.65 14.11
N ALA A 997 16.83 17.67 14.49
CA ALA A 997 16.41 17.87 15.88
C ALA A 997 16.97 16.79 16.82
N ASN A 998 17.06 15.53 16.36
CA ASN A 998 17.68 14.46 17.16
C ASN A 998 19.17 14.71 17.42
N TRP A 999 19.92 15.10 16.39
CA TRP A 999 21.35 15.39 16.51
C TRP A 999 21.64 16.64 17.34
N VAL A 1000 20.84 17.70 17.18
CA VAL A 1000 20.94 18.91 18.00
C VAL A 1000 20.66 18.58 19.47
N GLY A 1001 19.58 17.84 19.75
CA GLY A 1001 19.26 17.41 21.11
C GLY A 1001 20.36 16.57 21.73
N LEU A 1002 20.91 15.61 20.98
CA LEU A 1002 22.07 14.82 21.42
C LEU A 1002 23.29 15.69 21.72
N GLY A 1003 23.59 16.67 20.86
CA GLY A 1003 24.69 17.61 21.04
C GLY A 1003 24.56 18.45 22.31
N LEU A 1004 23.35 18.94 22.61
CA LEU A 1004 23.07 19.68 23.85
C LEU A 1004 23.25 18.81 25.10
N VAL A 1005 22.79 17.55 25.07
CA VAL A 1005 22.97 16.62 26.20
C VAL A 1005 24.44 16.24 26.38
N ALA A 1006 25.15 15.98 25.27
CA ALA A 1006 26.58 15.70 25.29
C ALA A 1006 27.37 16.87 25.89
N LEU A 1007 27.04 18.11 25.51
CA LEU A 1007 27.63 19.31 26.10
C LEU A 1007 27.41 19.36 27.61
N ARG A 1008 26.16 19.19 28.08
CA ARG A 1008 25.87 19.16 29.53
C ARG A 1008 26.65 18.06 30.24
N PHE A 1009 26.70 16.85 29.68
CA PHE A 1009 27.41 15.73 30.27
C PHE A 1009 28.92 16.00 30.36
N GLN A 1010 29.53 16.63 29.36
CA GLN A 1010 30.94 17.03 29.43
C GLN A 1010 31.17 18.13 30.46
N LEU A 1011 30.28 19.13 30.54
CA LEU A 1011 30.37 20.18 31.57
C LEU A 1011 30.29 19.61 32.99
N SER A 1012 29.45 18.60 33.23
CA SER A 1012 29.38 17.92 34.54
C SER A 1012 30.63 17.11 34.91
N LYS A 1013 31.49 16.76 33.95
CA LYS A 1013 32.78 16.13 34.24
C LYS A 1013 33.87 17.14 34.57
N LEU A 1014 33.70 18.37 34.09
CA LEU A 1014 34.64 19.48 34.32
C LEU A 1014 34.34 20.24 35.61
N SER A 1015 33.17 20.06 36.21
CA SER A 1015 32.84 20.68 37.49
C SER A 1015 33.74 20.17 38.61
N VAL A 1016 34.30 21.10 39.38
CA VAL A 1016 35.14 20.80 40.55
C VAL A 1016 34.33 20.01 41.57
N VAL A 1017 34.87 18.87 42.00
CA VAL A 1017 34.30 18.04 43.07
C VAL A 1017 34.68 18.66 44.41
N ASP A 1018 33.70 19.00 45.24
CA ASP A 1018 33.94 19.40 46.63
C ASP A 1018 34.33 18.14 47.44
N GLU A 1019 35.38 18.21 48.24
CA GLU A 1019 35.83 17.09 49.08
C GLU A 1019 34.74 16.64 50.06
N ASN A 1020 33.81 17.53 50.44
CA ASN A 1020 32.68 17.22 51.32
C ASN A 1020 31.56 16.42 50.64
N ASP A 1021 31.54 16.36 49.31
CA ASP A 1021 30.51 15.65 48.56
C ASP A 1021 30.87 14.17 48.32
N ILE A 1022 32.07 13.72 48.66
CA ILE A 1022 32.54 12.34 48.36
C ILE A 1022 31.80 11.32 49.22
N GLU A 1023 31.03 10.42 48.58
CA GLU A 1023 30.42 9.27 49.26
C GLU A 1023 31.45 8.16 49.46
N GLU A 1024 31.84 7.89 50.70
CA GLU A 1024 32.72 6.78 51.08
C GLU A 1024 31.89 5.50 51.23
N VAL A 1025 31.98 4.59 50.26
CA VAL A 1025 31.22 3.32 50.28
C VAL A 1025 32.12 2.19 50.79
N VAL A 1026 31.93 1.79 52.05
CA VAL A 1026 32.56 0.60 52.63
C VAL A 1026 31.77 -0.64 52.18
N ILE A 1027 32.29 -1.37 51.20
CA ILE A 1027 31.72 -2.65 50.78
C ILE A 1027 32.14 -3.72 51.81
N LYS A 1028 31.20 -4.20 52.64
CA LYS A 1028 31.43 -5.40 53.46
C LYS A 1028 31.50 -6.62 52.55
N THR A 1029 32.70 -7.21 52.45
CA THR A 1029 32.91 -8.50 51.79
C THR A 1029 32.70 -9.61 52.82
N ASP A 1030 31.48 -10.15 52.89
CA ASP A 1030 31.26 -11.49 53.45
C ASP A 1030 31.74 -12.50 52.40
N LEU A 1031 33.06 -12.73 52.34
CA LEU A 1031 33.65 -13.79 51.51
C LEU A 1031 33.38 -15.15 52.18
N PRO A 1032 32.83 -16.15 51.45
CA PRO A 1032 32.79 -17.53 51.93
C PRO A 1032 34.20 -18.12 52.07
N ASP A 1033 34.36 -19.07 52.99
CA ASP A 1033 35.59 -19.84 53.23
C ASP A 1033 36.14 -20.44 51.91
N PRO A 1034 37.44 -20.24 51.58
CA PRO A 1034 38.06 -20.74 50.35
C PRO A 1034 38.09 -22.27 50.19
N LYS A 1035 37.48 -23.04 51.10
CA LYS A 1035 37.30 -24.49 50.98
C LYS A 1035 35.99 -24.93 50.31
N ASP A 1036 35.07 -24.02 50.00
CA ASP A 1036 33.82 -24.37 49.34
C ASP A 1036 33.91 -24.14 47.81
N THR A 1037 34.13 -25.23 47.06
CA THR A 1037 34.32 -25.21 45.60
C THR A 1037 33.00 -25.34 44.82
N SER A 1038 31.84 -25.26 45.47
CA SER A 1038 30.55 -25.53 44.82
C SER A 1038 29.99 -24.40 43.95
N ASN A 1039 30.59 -23.19 43.94
CA ASN A 1039 29.97 -21.98 43.35
C ASN A 1039 30.80 -21.28 42.25
N LEU A 1040 31.78 -21.94 41.63
CA LEU A 1040 32.58 -21.35 40.54
C LEU A 1040 31.92 -21.38 39.15
N ALA A 1041 30.69 -21.89 39.02
CA ALA A 1041 30.02 -22.07 37.73
C ALA A 1041 29.07 -20.92 37.32
N ASP A 1042 28.75 -19.98 38.21
CA ASP A 1042 27.75 -18.92 37.95
C ASP A 1042 28.34 -17.56 37.51
N ALA A 1043 29.62 -17.52 37.11
CA ALA A 1043 30.28 -16.30 36.64
C ALA A 1043 30.76 -16.42 35.18
N THR A 1044 29.80 -16.44 34.24
CA THR A 1044 29.99 -16.07 32.81
C THR A 1044 28.72 -15.45 32.25
#